data_AF-A0A8H6INH9-F1
#
_entry.id   AF-A0A8H6INH9-F1
#
_cell.length_a   1.000
_cell.length_b   1.000
_cell.length_c   1.000
_cell.angle_alpha   90.00
_cell.angle_beta   90.00
_cell.angle_gamma   90.00
#
_symmetry.space_group_name_H-M   'P 1'
#
loop_
_entity.id
_entity.type
_entity.pdbx_description
1 polymer ?
#
loop_
_entity_poly.entity_id
_entity_poly.type
_entity_poly.pdbx_seq_one_letter_code
_entity_poly.pdbx_strand_id
1 'polypeptide(L)'
;MDTGNTFSNLGTGSQNVISSGTQNNNSGSGSQYNANTIAFHQHNQHHNANLLADLRVTDPRDDKTRIEGTKGGLLTDSYVWVLQNPDFCQWRDDKDQRLLWVKGDPGKGKTMLLCGIIDDLQATRKGKPLSYFFCQATDELLNTATAVLRGLIFMLLDQAPSLVSYIKKKYDIAGKALFQDKNAWQAMSEIFKDMLQDSNLQGVCLLVDALDECSTGLKQLLMLMTETSRSTSAKWLVSSRNWSQIEEQLRPVAQSLSLELNAESVAAAVKFYIKHEVKELAKAKKYSSQTRTSIRHYLYRHAGDTFLWAALVRQELKRVPEFEARERVKTFPPGLDTLYQQMMQQICDSTVPERCKQFLAITAVVYRPLSLNEYGSIYDLPSDIELDDSECEDSDSEDSSCDESNPDLVKSLRELASRCGSFLTIREDIVYFVHQSAKDFLMNKAYAAFDQIFPDGIAHQHHAIFSRSLEVLSKTLRRDIYELRNPGSSVEDISPPNPDPLGPVKYSCMHWIDHLQQANSADSPARGDLRDNGSVHAFLKCHYLHWLKAQSLLQGMPQAVLKMQKLQTLVRDVDWNACQQTLEGHSDGVWSVTFSPDGRQLASGSGDNTVKLWDTATGQCQQTLEGHSSLENVFEVAIQEPTGDPMGRVWEKPSFIADQFSYRKF
;
A
#
# COMPACT_ATOMS: atom_id res chain seq x y z
N MET A 1 -28.90 -40.98 -38.29
CA MET A 1 -29.08 -41.79 -39.51
C MET A 1 -27.80 -41.68 -40.30
N ASP A 2 -27.11 -42.80 -40.43
CA ASP A 2 -25.80 -42.98 -41.05
C ASP A 2 -25.73 -42.49 -42.49
N THR A 3 -24.56 -42.01 -42.93
CA THR A 3 -23.64 -42.85 -43.71
C THR A 3 -22.35 -42.11 -44.08
N GLY A 4 -21.21 -42.77 -43.84
CA GLY A 4 -19.96 -42.48 -44.54
C GLY A 4 -18.71 -43.07 -43.87
N ASN A 5 -18.67 -44.40 -43.73
CA ASN A 5 -17.48 -45.20 -43.40
C ASN A 5 -16.41 -45.12 -44.50
N THR A 6 -15.13 -45.05 -44.12
CA THR A 6 -14.13 -46.13 -44.38
C THR A 6 -12.87 -45.87 -43.55
N PHE A 7 -12.61 -46.70 -42.52
CA PHE A 7 -11.56 -47.76 -42.44
C PHE A 7 -10.13 -47.20 -42.50
N SER A 8 -9.15 -47.48 -41.64
CA SER A 8 -8.82 -48.56 -40.67
C SER A 8 -7.35 -48.29 -40.25
N ASN A 9 -6.71 -48.78 -39.19
CA ASN A 9 -6.98 -49.74 -38.14
C ASN A 9 -5.88 -49.53 -37.07
N LEU A 10 -6.23 -49.78 -35.81
CA LEU A 10 -5.50 -50.54 -34.76
C LEU A 10 -3.95 -50.45 -34.76
N GLY A 11 -3.27 -50.06 -33.69
CA GLY A 11 -3.63 -50.12 -32.27
C GLY A 11 -2.61 -50.97 -31.51
N THR A 12 -2.19 -50.46 -30.35
CA THR A 12 -1.55 -51.17 -29.21
C THR A 12 -0.13 -51.71 -29.45
N GLY A 13 0.83 -51.67 -28.55
CA GLY A 13 0.85 -51.41 -27.12
C GLY A 13 1.87 -52.36 -26.47
N SER A 14 2.70 -51.81 -25.58
CA SER A 14 3.41 -52.51 -24.48
C SER A 14 4.84 -53.04 -24.68
N GLN A 15 5.74 -52.36 -23.95
CA GLN A 15 6.71 -52.85 -22.94
C GLN A 15 7.90 -53.77 -23.29
N ASN A 16 9.06 -53.23 -22.90
CA ASN A 16 10.26 -53.83 -22.29
C ASN A 16 11.07 -54.88 -23.07
N VAL A 17 12.39 -54.66 -23.14
CA VAL A 17 13.44 -55.57 -22.61
C VAL A 17 14.84 -55.01 -22.95
N ILE A 18 15.72 -55.04 -21.96
CA ILE A 18 17.16 -54.78 -22.03
C ILE A 18 17.83 -56.00 -22.67
N SER A 19 18.66 -55.81 -23.71
CA SER A 19 19.71 -56.78 -24.05
C SER A 19 20.94 -56.13 -24.69
N SER A 20 22.08 -56.63 -24.25
CA SER A 20 23.47 -56.32 -24.57
C SER A 20 23.90 -56.51 -26.03
N GLY A 21 24.67 -55.55 -26.53
CA GLY A 21 25.95 -55.73 -27.22
C GLY A 21 26.01 -56.39 -28.61
N THR A 22 26.41 -55.61 -29.62
CA THR A 22 27.49 -56.02 -30.54
C THR A 22 28.06 -54.79 -31.27
N GLN A 23 29.40 -54.70 -31.29
CA GLN A 23 30.18 -53.69 -32.01
C GLN A 23 29.93 -53.78 -33.52
N ASN A 24 29.75 -52.63 -34.18
CA ASN A 24 30.08 -52.47 -35.59
C ASN A 24 30.86 -51.16 -35.76
N ASN A 25 32.13 -51.31 -36.06
CA ASN A 25 33.01 -50.22 -36.50
C ASN A 25 32.52 -49.74 -37.87
N ASN A 26 32.17 -48.47 -37.98
CA ASN A 26 32.23 -47.78 -39.27
C ASN A 26 32.75 -46.36 -39.09
N SER A 27 33.92 -46.15 -39.67
CA SER A 27 34.65 -44.90 -39.77
C SER A 27 33.86 -43.92 -40.65
N GLY A 28 33.40 -42.82 -40.06
CA GLY A 28 32.73 -41.75 -40.79
C GLY A 28 32.81 -40.45 -40.00
N SER A 29 33.60 -39.51 -40.50
CA SER A 29 33.80 -38.16 -39.97
C SER A 29 32.46 -37.44 -39.73
N GLY A 30 32.05 -37.33 -38.47
CA GLY A 30 30.94 -36.51 -38.02
C GLY A 30 31.34 -35.75 -36.75
N SER A 31 31.34 -34.42 -36.82
CA SER A 31 31.61 -33.55 -35.68
C SER A 31 30.76 -33.94 -34.47
N GLN A 32 31.41 -34.35 -33.38
CA GLN A 32 30.80 -34.47 -32.06
C GLN A 32 30.34 -33.08 -31.61
N TYR A 33 29.05 -32.77 -31.78
CA TYR A 33 28.43 -31.69 -31.03
C TYR A 33 28.31 -32.15 -29.57
N ASN A 34 29.10 -31.52 -28.70
CA ASN A 34 29.26 -31.84 -27.28
C ASN A 34 27.91 -31.78 -26.53
N ALA A 35 27.45 -32.91 -25.98
CA ALA A 35 26.29 -32.97 -25.08
C ALA A 35 26.48 -32.08 -23.83
N ASN A 36 27.73 -31.86 -23.39
CA ASN A 36 28.06 -30.93 -22.30
C ASN A 36 27.84 -29.47 -22.67
N THR A 37 28.00 -29.09 -23.94
CA THR A 37 27.74 -27.72 -24.42
C THR A 37 26.23 -27.46 -24.48
N ILE A 38 25.44 -28.48 -24.85
CA ILE A 38 23.97 -28.41 -24.87
C ILE A 38 23.41 -28.33 -23.45
N ALA A 39 23.92 -29.15 -22.52
CA ALA A 39 23.51 -29.11 -21.11
C ALA A 39 23.93 -27.81 -20.40
N PHE A 40 25.13 -27.29 -20.68
CA PHE A 40 25.59 -26.01 -20.14
C PHE A 40 24.83 -24.81 -20.72
N HIS A 41 24.44 -24.87 -22.01
CA HIS A 41 23.58 -23.85 -22.62
C HIS A 41 22.14 -23.92 -22.07
N GLN A 42 21.56 -25.11 -21.91
CA GLN A 42 20.24 -25.28 -21.30
C GLN A 42 20.23 -24.83 -19.84
N HIS A 43 21.26 -25.17 -19.06
CA HIS A 43 21.38 -24.74 -17.67
C HIS A 43 21.53 -23.21 -17.56
N ASN A 44 22.35 -22.58 -18.41
CA ASN A 44 22.45 -21.11 -18.45
C ASN A 44 21.19 -20.43 -18.95
N GLN A 45 20.45 -21.04 -19.89
CA GLN A 45 19.18 -20.51 -20.37
C GLN A 45 18.11 -20.55 -19.27
N HIS A 46 17.99 -21.67 -18.54
CA HIS A 46 17.09 -21.78 -17.40
C HIS A 46 17.46 -20.82 -16.25
N HIS A 47 18.76 -20.67 -15.96
CA HIS A 47 19.22 -19.79 -14.90
C HIS A 47 19.01 -18.30 -15.23
N ASN A 48 19.24 -17.91 -16.48
CA ASN A 48 18.94 -16.56 -16.95
C ASN A 48 17.42 -16.30 -16.98
N ALA A 49 16.59 -17.32 -17.27
CA ALA A 49 15.14 -17.20 -17.21
C ALA A 49 14.65 -16.94 -15.79
N ASN A 50 15.22 -17.62 -14.78
CA ASN A 50 14.90 -17.39 -13.37
C ASN A 50 15.31 -15.97 -12.92
N LEU A 51 16.49 -15.50 -13.32
CA LEU A 51 16.94 -14.13 -13.04
C LEU A 51 15.96 -13.08 -13.60
N LEU A 52 15.55 -13.23 -14.86
CA LEU A 52 14.61 -12.31 -15.49
C LEU A 52 13.23 -12.37 -14.83
N ALA A 53 12.77 -13.55 -14.42
CA ALA A 53 11.53 -13.73 -13.68
C ALA A 53 11.57 -13.04 -12.31
N ASP A 54 12.65 -13.24 -11.55
CA ASP A 54 12.82 -12.64 -10.22
C ASP A 54 13.02 -11.11 -10.29
N LEU A 55 13.61 -10.60 -11.37
CA LEU A 55 13.78 -9.17 -11.62
C LEU A 55 12.45 -8.50 -12.02
N ARG A 56 11.68 -9.15 -12.89
CA ARG A 56 10.43 -8.62 -13.46
C ARG A 56 9.38 -8.43 -12.35
N VAL A 57 9.05 -7.17 -12.06
CA VAL A 57 7.86 -6.82 -11.26
C VAL A 57 6.63 -6.81 -12.16
N THR A 58 6.77 -6.14 -13.30
CA THR A 58 5.81 -6.02 -14.40
C THR A 58 6.60 -5.94 -15.70
N ASP A 59 5.94 -6.05 -16.85
CA ASP A 59 6.54 -5.60 -18.11
C ASP A 59 5.99 -4.19 -18.44
N PRO A 60 6.85 -3.15 -18.45
CA PRO A 60 6.41 -1.79 -18.74
C PRO A 60 5.71 -1.63 -20.10
N ARG A 61 5.95 -2.53 -21.06
CA ARG A 61 5.25 -2.56 -22.36
C ARG A 61 3.78 -2.93 -22.20
N ASP A 62 3.49 -3.93 -21.37
CA ASP A 62 2.13 -4.35 -21.06
C ASP A 62 1.40 -3.23 -20.28
N ASP A 63 2.12 -2.54 -19.37
CA ASP A 63 1.59 -1.37 -18.67
C ASP A 63 1.22 -0.24 -19.62
N LYS A 64 2.08 0.08 -20.60
CA LYS A 64 1.77 1.08 -21.64
C LYS A 64 0.48 0.71 -22.39
N THR A 65 0.38 -0.54 -22.87
CA THR A 65 -0.81 -1.02 -23.60
C THR A 65 -2.08 -0.92 -22.74
N ARG A 66 -2.01 -1.32 -21.47
CA ARG A 66 -3.12 -1.22 -20.50
C ARG A 66 -3.52 0.22 -20.25
N ILE A 67 -2.56 1.12 -20.04
CA ILE A 67 -2.79 2.55 -19.80
C ILE A 67 -3.50 3.19 -21.00
N GLU A 68 -3.03 2.93 -22.22
CA GLU A 68 -3.62 3.45 -23.45
C GLU A 68 -5.07 2.95 -23.61
N GLY A 69 -5.31 1.65 -23.43
CA GLY A 69 -6.66 1.08 -23.51
C GLY A 69 -7.61 1.69 -22.49
N THR A 70 -7.15 1.89 -21.26
CA THR A 70 -7.95 2.47 -20.16
C THR A 70 -8.28 3.95 -20.40
N LYS A 71 -7.36 4.71 -21.04
CA LYS A 71 -7.52 6.15 -21.29
C LYS A 71 -8.16 6.48 -22.66
N GLY A 72 -8.74 5.50 -23.35
CA GLY A 72 -9.47 5.71 -24.60
C GLY A 72 -8.62 5.68 -25.87
N GLY A 73 -7.40 5.14 -25.77
CA GLY A 73 -6.43 5.03 -26.86
C GLY A 73 -5.50 6.26 -26.96
N LEU A 74 -4.41 6.09 -27.71
CA LEU A 74 -3.45 7.15 -27.98
C LEU A 74 -3.83 7.90 -29.26
N LEU A 75 -4.08 9.20 -29.15
CA LEU A 75 -4.45 10.06 -30.28
C LEU A 75 -3.26 10.91 -30.73
N THR A 76 -2.79 10.71 -31.96
CA THR A 76 -1.61 11.41 -32.52
C THR A 76 -1.72 12.94 -32.41
N ASP A 77 -2.87 13.50 -32.79
CA ASP A 77 -3.11 14.95 -32.74
C ASP A 77 -3.08 15.52 -31.32
N SER A 78 -3.16 14.67 -30.28
CA SER A 78 -3.14 15.10 -28.88
C SER A 78 -1.72 15.20 -28.29
N TYR A 79 -0.69 14.66 -28.96
CA TYR A 79 0.69 14.75 -28.46
C TYR A 79 1.70 15.28 -29.48
N VAL A 80 1.41 15.25 -30.79
CA VAL A 80 2.39 15.59 -31.85
C VAL A 80 3.04 16.98 -31.68
N TRP A 81 2.34 17.93 -31.06
CA TRP A 81 2.86 19.26 -30.77
C TRP A 81 4.14 19.22 -29.90
N VAL A 82 4.28 18.23 -29.01
CA VAL A 82 5.45 18.09 -28.14
C VAL A 82 6.69 17.71 -28.94
N LEU A 83 6.53 16.94 -30.01
CA LEU A 83 7.63 16.49 -30.86
C LEU A 83 8.25 17.64 -31.66
N GLN A 84 7.51 18.75 -31.79
CA GLN A 84 7.93 19.99 -32.44
C GLN A 84 8.28 21.08 -31.41
N ASN A 85 8.07 20.83 -30.12
CA ASN A 85 8.34 21.80 -29.08
C ASN A 85 9.85 22.09 -28.98
N PRO A 86 10.28 23.36 -28.88
CA PRO A 86 11.70 23.72 -28.84
C PRO A 86 12.46 23.03 -27.71
N ASP A 87 11.86 22.91 -26.52
CA ASP A 87 12.52 22.28 -25.37
C ASP A 87 12.73 20.80 -25.58
N PHE A 88 11.73 20.11 -26.15
CA PHE A 88 11.85 18.70 -26.49
C PHE A 88 12.88 18.47 -27.59
N CYS A 89 12.85 19.27 -28.66
CA CYS A 89 13.82 19.17 -29.76
C CYS A 89 15.24 19.42 -29.26
N GLN A 90 15.44 20.44 -28.41
CA GLN A 90 16.74 20.72 -27.80
C GLN A 90 17.22 19.52 -26.99
N TRP A 91 16.41 18.99 -26.07
CA TRP A 91 16.79 17.79 -25.32
C TRP A 91 17.04 16.58 -26.22
N ARG A 92 16.28 16.39 -27.32
CA ARG A 92 16.45 15.25 -28.21
C ARG A 92 17.75 15.33 -29.00
N ASP A 93 18.09 16.51 -29.50
CA ASP A 93 19.13 16.68 -30.52
C ASP A 93 20.48 17.14 -29.91
N ASP A 94 20.47 17.87 -28.79
CA ASP A 94 21.68 18.31 -28.07
C ASP A 94 22.30 17.15 -27.27
N LYS A 95 23.62 16.99 -27.32
CA LYS A 95 24.34 15.92 -26.59
C LYS A 95 24.58 16.27 -25.11
N ASP A 96 24.56 17.54 -24.77
CA ASP A 96 24.83 18.04 -23.42
C ASP A 96 23.54 18.11 -22.59
N GLN A 97 22.38 18.26 -23.24
CA GLN A 97 21.08 18.14 -22.59
C GLN A 97 20.68 16.67 -22.41
N ARG A 98 20.84 16.18 -21.19
CA ARG A 98 20.66 14.76 -20.85
C ARG A 98 19.47 14.47 -19.94
N LEU A 99 18.78 15.49 -19.45
CA LEU A 99 17.62 15.31 -18.57
C LEU A 99 16.53 16.33 -18.92
N LEU A 100 15.39 15.83 -19.39
CA LEU A 100 14.17 16.61 -19.63
C LEU A 100 13.12 16.28 -18.59
N TRP A 101 12.56 17.30 -17.97
CA TRP A 101 11.47 17.20 -17.02
C TRP A 101 10.19 17.78 -17.63
N VAL A 102 9.25 16.91 -17.97
CA VAL A 102 7.90 17.27 -18.42
C VAL A 102 7.02 17.47 -17.19
N LYS A 103 6.70 18.72 -16.89
CA LYS A 103 5.90 19.06 -15.70
C LYS A 103 4.55 19.63 -16.06
N GLY A 104 3.56 19.33 -15.23
CA GLY A 104 2.29 20.02 -15.31
C GLY A 104 1.24 19.52 -14.34
N ASP A 105 0.14 20.25 -14.29
CA ASP A 105 -0.95 20.04 -13.37
C ASP A 105 -1.71 18.73 -13.65
N PRO A 106 -2.52 18.25 -12.69
CA PRO A 106 -3.28 17.03 -12.87
C PRO A 106 -4.24 17.13 -14.06
N GLY A 107 -4.38 16.03 -14.80
CA GLY A 107 -5.33 15.95 -15.91
C GLY A 107 -4.92 16.63 -17.22
N LYS A 108 -3.70 17.19 -17.32
CA LYS A 108 -3.14 17.77 -18.56
C LYS A 108 -2.63 16.73 -19.58
N GLY A 109 -2.76 15.44 -19.28
CA GLY A 109 -2.44 14.36 -20.25
C GLY A 109 -0.97 13.92 -20.29
N LYS A 110 -0.14 14.23 -19.29
CA LYS A 110 1.29 13.85 -19.20
C LYS A 110 1.59 12.40 -19.59
N THR A 111 0.91 11.43 -18.98
CA THR A 111 1.10 10.01 -19.31
C THR A 111 0.86 9.70 -20.78
N MET A 112 -0.22 10.23 -21.37
CA MET A 112 -0.53 9.99 -22.80
C MET A 112 0.47 10.72 -23.72
N LEU A 113 0.94 11.90 -23.30
CA LEU A 113 2.02 12.62 -23.96
C LEU A 113 3.30 11.77 -23.98
N LEU A 114 3.67 11.16 -22.85
CA LEU A 114 4.84 10.28 -22.75
C LEU A 114 4.68 9.00 -23.58
N CYS A 115 3.49 8.38 -23.61
CA CYS A 115 3.22 7.26 -24.50
C CYS A 115 3.48 7.62 -25.98
N GLY A 116 3.04 8.81 -26.40
CA GLY A 116 3.29 9.31 -27.76
C GLY A 116 4.76 9.61 -28.05
N ILE A 117 5.50 10.13 -27.06
CA ILE A 117 6.95 10.32 -27.17
C ILE A 117 7.66 8.96 -27.26
N ILE A 118 7.24 7.96 -26.50
CA ILE A 118 7.81 6.60 -26.57
C ILE A 118 7.65 6.04 -27.97
N ASP A 119 6.46 6.12 -28.58
CA ASP A 119 6.22 5.63 -29.94
C ASP A 119 7.09 6.34 -30.98
N ASP A 120 7.24 7.66 -30.87
CA ASP A 120 8.13 8.44 -31.74
C ASP A 120 9.60 8.05 -31.57
N LEU A 121 10.08 7.91 -30.33
CA LEU A 121 11.46 7.51 -30.04
C LEU A 121 11.74 6.09 -30.53
N GLN A 122 10.80 5.15 -30.39
CA GLN A 122 10.93 3.79 -30.93
C GLN A 122 11.02 3.80 -32.46
N ALA A 123 10.22 4.64 -33.12
CA ALA A 123 10.22 4.74 -34.57
C ALA A 123 11.49 5.42 -35.13
N THR A 124 11.95 6.49 -34.46
CA THR A 124 13.04 7.34 -34.95
C THR A 124 14.44 6.86 -34.54
N ARG A 125 14.58 6.17 -33.40
CA ARG A 125 15.89 5.74 -32.85
C ARG A 125 16.16 4.25 -33.05
N LYS A 126 16.01 3.77 -34.29
CA LYS A 126 16.26 2.35 -34.63
C LYS A 126 17.65 1.90 -34.16
N GLY A 127 17.67 0.83 -33.35
CA GLY A 127 18.89 0.21 -32.84
C GLY A 127 19.49 0.85 -31.58
N LYS A 128 18.89 1.92 -31.03
CA LYS A 128 19.30 2.47 -29.73
C LYS A 128 18.38 1.97 -28.61
N PRO A 129 18.93 1.51 -27.47
CA PRO A 129 18.10 1.03 -26.36
C PRO A 129 17.16 2.11 -25.81
N LEU A 130 15.92 1.73 -25.55
CA LEU A 130 14.87 2.57 -24.97
C LEU A 130 14.22 1.82 -23.82
N SER A 131 14.36 2.34 -22.62
CA SER A 131 13.76 1.75 -21.42
C SER A 131 12.84 2.76 -20.74
N TYR A 132 11.69 2.31 -20.28
CA TYR A 132 10.70 3.19 -19.66
C TYR A 132 9.94 2.50 -18.53
N PHE A 133 9.39 3.30 -17.63
CA PHE A 133 8.59 2.83 -16.51
C PHE A 133 7.45 3.80 -16.20
N PHE A 134 6.31 3.28 -15.77
CA PHE A 134 5.13 4.06 -15.38
C PHE A 134 4.90 3.88 -13.89
N CYS A 135 5.20 4.90 -13.08
CA CYS A 135 4.83 4.90 -11.67
C CYS A 135 3.30 4.91 -11.54
N GLN A 136 2.77 4.16 -10.58
CA GLN A 136 1.34 4.10 -10.29
C GLN A 136 1.12 4.18 -8.79
N ALA A 137 0.63 5.31 -8.28
CA ALA A 137 0.51 5.57 -6.84
C ALA A 137 -0.35 4.52 -6.13
N THR A 138 -1.34 4.00 -6.86
CA THR A 138 -2.29 3.00 -6.38
C THR A 138 -1.77 1.56 -6.42
N ASP A 139 -0.59 1.31 -6.97
CA ASP A 139 0.00 -0.03 -7.04
C ASP A 139 1.30 -0.06 -6.24
N GLU A 140 1.29 -0.76 -5.09
CA GLU A 140 2.47 -0.90 -4.21
C GLU A 140 3.66 -1.57 -4.90
N LEU A 141 3.41 -2.37 -5.93
CA LEU A 141 4.48 -2.98 -6.71
C LEU A 141 5.14 -1.97 -7.66
N LEU A 142 4.45 -0.89 -8.03
CA LEU A 142 4.90 0.08 -9.04
C LEU A 142 5.14 1.50 -8.49
N ASN A 143 4.97 1.71 -7.18
CA ASN A 143 5.13 3.01 -6.54
C ASN A 143 6.46 3.17 -5.75
N THR A 144 7.45 2.29 -5.99
CA THR A 144 8.74 2.34 -5.29
C THR A 144 9.90 2.60 -6.25
N ALA A 145 10.94 3.28 -5.75
CA ALA A 145 12.15 3.55 -6.52
C ALA A 145 12.85 2.26 -6.97
N THR A 146 12.84 1.22 -6.13
CA THR A 146 13.39 -0.10 -6.48
C THR A 146 12.61 -0.72 -7.64
N ALA A 147 11.28 -0.61 -7.66
CA ALA A 147 10.48 -1.10 -8.78
C ALA A 147 10.79 -0.38 -10.09
N VAL A 148 10.98 0.94 -10.05
CA VAL A 148 11.42 1.72 -11.22
C VAL A 148 12.74 1.17 -11.77
N LEU A 149 13.75 0.97 -10.92
CA LEU A 149 15.03 0.41 -11.38
C LEU A 149 14.90 -1.01 -11.92
N ARG A 150 14.12 -1.86 -11.26
CA ARG A 150 13.87 -3.23 -11.70
C ARG A 150 13.25 -3.26 -13.10
N GLY A 151 12.22 -2.44 -13.34
CA GLY A 151 11.57 -2.33 -14.65
C GLY A 151 12.52 -1.76 -15.71
N LEU A 152 13.29 -0.71 -15.38
CA LEU A 152 14.24 -0.13 -16.32
C LEU A 152 15.33 -1.13 -16.72
N ILE A 153 15.92 -1.83 -15.75
CA ILE A 153 16.95 -2.85 -15.98
C ILE A 153 16.37 -4.01 -16.78
N PHE A 154 15.18 -4.50 -16.42
CA PHE A 154 14.52 -5.60 -17.12
C PHE A 154 14.40 -5.32 -18.64
N MET A 155 13.93 -4.12 -19.00
CA MET A 155 13.83 -3.73 -20.41
C MET A 155 15.19 -3.60 -21.10
N LEU A 156 16.23 -3.14 -20.39
CA LEU A 156 17.59 -3.05 -20.95
C LEU A 156 18.19 -4.44 -21.20
N LEU A 157 17.98 -5.39 -20.29
CA LEU A 157 18.44 -6.77 -20.46
C LEU A 157 17.76 -7.47 -21.65
N ASP A 158 16.46 -7.22 -21.85
CA ASP A 158 15.70 -7.77 -22.98
C ASP A 158 16.23 -7.24 -24.32
N GLN A 159 16.61 -5.96 -24.38
CA GLN A 159 17.15 -5.32 -25.59
C GLN A 159 18.64 -5.60 -25.82
N ALA A 160 19.41 -5.81 -24.74
CA ALA A 160 20.85 -6.06 -24.78
C ALA A 160 21.23 -7.21 -23.81
N PRO A 161 21.07 -8.48 -24.24
CA PRO A 161 21.33 -9.65 -23.38
C PRO A 161 22.76 -9.78 -22.86
N SER A 162 23.74 -9.11 -23.48
CA SER A 162 25.13 -9.06 -22.99
C SER A 162 25.25 -8.47 -21.58
N LEU A 163 24.31 -7.59 -21.21
CA LEU A 163 24.29 -6.91 -19.92
C LEU A 163 23.94 -7.83 -18.74
N VAL A 164 23.43 -9.04 -18.99
CA VAL A 164 23.13 -10.03 -17.94
C VAL A 164 24.37 -10.31 -17.08
N SER A 165 25.56 -10.21 -17.67
CA SER A 165 26.84 -10.40 -16.97
C SER A 165 27.05 -9.47 -15.76
N TYR A 166 26.50 -8.25 -15.78
CA TYR A 166 26.60 -7.28 -14.68
C TYR A 166 25.79 -7.69 -13.44
N ILE A 167 24.72 -8.46 -13.64
CA ILE A 167 23.81 -8.88 -12.57
C ILE A 167 24.15 -10.28 -12.10
N LYS A 168 24.51 -11.15 -13.04
CA LYS A 168 24.65 -12.59 -12.85
C LYS A 168 25.50 -12.96 -11.64
N LYS A 169 26.70 -12.37 -11.50
CA LYS A 169 27.59 -12.67 -10.38
C LYS A 169 26.97 -12.35 -9.01
N LYS A 170 26.25 -11.22 -8.89
CA LYS A 170 25.57 -10.83 -7.64
C LYS A 170 24.32 -11.71 -7.40
N TYR A 171 23.60 -12.05 -8.47
CA TYR A 171 22.41 -12.90 -8.41
C TYR A 171 22.73 -14.36 -8.08
N ASP A 172 23.82 -14.92 -8.60
CA ASP A 172 24.24 -16.30 -8.30
C ASP A 172 24.53 -16.51 -6.80
N ILE A 173 24.84 -15.43 -6.07
CA ILE A 173 25.10 -15.45 -4.63
C ILE A 173 23.81 -15.18 -3.83
N ALA A 174 23.05 -14.15 -4.20
CA ALA A 174 21.93 -13.65 -3.42
C ALA A 174 20.54 -14.17 -3.85
N GLY A 175 20.42 -14.72 -5.06
CA GLY A 175 19.16 -15.08 -5.69
C GLY A 175 18.16 -13.92 -5.72
N LYS A 176 16.88 -14.23 -5.51
CA LYS A 176 15.78 -13.25 -5.44
C LYS A 176 15.99 -12.14 -4.40
N ALA A 177 16.78 -12.39 -3.34
CA ALA A 177 17.04 -11.40 -2.30
C ALA A 177 17.77 -10.15 -2.85
N LEU A 178 18.53 -10.29 -3.94
CA LEU A 178 19.18 -9.16 -4.63
C LEU A 178 18.19 -8.04 -5.00
N PHE A 179 16.94 -8.40 -5.27
CA PHE A 179 15.92 -7.48 -5.77
C PHE A 179 14.85 -7.11 -4.71
N GLN A 180 14.84 -7.81 -3.57
CA GLN A 180 13.73 -7.76 -2.61
C GLN A 180 14.19 -7.44 -1.18
N ASP A 181 15.48 -7.55 -0.87
CA ASP A 181 15.99 -7.30 0.48
C ASP A 181 16.06 -5.80 0.81
N LYS A 182 16.46 -5.50 2.06
CA LYS A 182 16.62 -4.11 2.54
C LYS A 182 17.71 -3.32 1.80
N ASN A 183 18.65 -4.02 1.17
CA ASN A 183 19.78 -3.45 0.45
C ASN A 183 19.57 -3.44 -1.07
N ALA A 184 18.39 -3.89 -1.55
CA ALA A 184 18.11 -4.08 -2.96
C ALA A 184 18.30 -2.79 -3.75
N TRP A 185 17.89 -1.64 -3.18
CA TRP A 185 18.15 -0.34 -3.78
C TRP A 185 19.64 -0.10 -4.02
N GLN A 186 20.48 -0.31 -3.01
CA GLN A 186 21.92 -0.06 -3.10
C GLN A 186 22.53 -0.96 -4.18
N ALA A 187 22.27 -2.27 -4.10
CA ALA A 187 22.80 -3.24 -5.05
C ALA A 187 22.36 -2.96 -6.49
N MET A 188 21.07 -2.65 -6.69
CA MET A 188 20.50 -2.36 -8.01
C MET A 188 20.98 -1.03 -8.56
N SER A 189 21.13 0.00 -7.73
CA SER A 189 21.64 1.30 -8.18
C SER A 189 23.09 1.22 -8.65
N GLU A 190 23.93 0.41 -8.00
CA GLU A 190 25.31 0.14 -8.45
C GLU A 190 25.32 -0.61 -9.78
N ILE A 191 24.59 -1.73 -9.87
CA ILE A 191 24.45 -2.51 -11.10
C ILE A 191 24.01 -1.61 -12.26
N PHE A 192 23.01 -0.76 -12.02
CA PHE A 192 22.48 0.12 -13.03
C PHE A 192 23.52 1.13 -13.51
N LYS A 193 24.26 1.77 -12.59
CA LYS A 193 25.34 2.70 -12.93
C LYS A 193 26.42 2.03 -13.79
N ASP A 194 26.82 0.81 -13.41
CA ASP A 194 27.82 0.03 -14.16
C ASP A 194 27.31 -0.32 -15.56
N MET A 195 26.04 -0.74 -15.68
CA MET A 195 25.40 -1.02 -16.98
C MET A 195 25.40 0.20 -17.89
N LEU A 196 25.09 1.40 -17.38
CA LEU A 196 25.04 2.63 -18.17
C LEU A 196 26.41 3.09 -18.69
N GLN A 197 27.50 2.52 -18.18
CA GLN A 197 28.85 2.74 -18.71
C GLN A 197 29.22 1.77 -19.84
N ASP A 198 28.43 0.70 -20.07
CA ASP A 198 28.67 -0.28 -21.14
C ASP A 198 28.52 0.37 -22.53
N SER A 199 29.42 0.04 -23.44
CA SER A 199 29.41 0.53 -24.82
C SER A 199 28.14 0.18 -25.60
N ASN A 200 27.47 -0.92 -25.26
CA ASN A 200 26.21 -1.36 -25.87
C ASN A 200 25.03 -0.44 -25.51
N LEU A 201 25.15 0.37 -24.44
CA LEU A 201 24.14 1.34 -24.03
C LEU A 201 24.46 2.77 -24.47
N GLN A 202 25.40 2.96 -25.42
CA GLN A 202 25.67 4.29 -25.96
C GLN A 202 24.42 4.93 -26.56
N GLY A 203 24.04 6.09 -26.01
CA GLY A 203 22.83 6.79 -26.42
C GLY A 203 21.55 6.03 -26.07
N VAL A 204 21.50 5.33 -24.92
CA VAL A 204 20.27 4.84 -24.31
C VAL A 204 19.33 5.99 -23.93
N CYS A 205 18.02 5.76 -24.01
CA CYS A 205 17.02 6.65 -23.45
C CYS A 205 16.26 5.97 -22.32
N LEU A 206 16.10 6.68 -21.22
CA LEU A 206 15.44 6.23 -20.01
C LEU A 206 14.26 7.15 -19.72
N LEU A 207 13.06 6.59 -19.58
CA LEU A 207 11.86 7.37 -19.32
C LEU A 207 11.16 6.92 -18.05
N VAL A 208 10.71 7.87 -17.24
CA VAL A 208 9.88 7.56 -16.06
C VAL A 208 8.68 8.49 -16.02
N ASP A 209 7.49 7.94 -16.20
CA ASP A 209 6.23 8.68 -16.07
C ASP A 209 5.80 8.77 -14.60
N ALA A 210 5.22 9.91 -14.25
CA ALA A 210 4.57 10.16 -12.96
C ALA A 210 5.49 9.95 -11.75
N LEU A 211 6.68 10.57 -11.73
CA LEU A 211 7.59 10.47 -10.59
C LEU A 211 6.97 10.86 -9.25
N ASP A 212 5.98 11.77 -9.25
CA ASP A 212 5.22 12.14 -8.05
C ASP A 212 4.40 10.97 -7.47
N GLU A 213 4.18 9.91 -8.23
CA GLU A 213 3.49 8.70 -7.78
C GLU A 213 4.43 7.67 -7.13
N CYS A 214 5.74 7.94 -7.06
CA CYS A 214 6.71 7.15 -6.31
C CYS A 214 6.66 7.49 -4.81
N SER A 215 5.98 6.66 -4.03
CA SER A 215 5.77 6.85 -2.60
C SER A 215 7.02 6.54 -1.77
N THR A 216 7.83 5.58 -2.21
CA THR A 216 8.98 5.07 -1.45
C THR A 216 10.28 5.22 -2.23
N GLY A 217 11.24 5.97 -1.67
CA GLY A 217 12.58 6.09 -2.23
C GLY A 217 12.76 7.15 -3.32
N LEU A 218 11.78 8.04 -3.51
CA LEU A 218 11.81 9.10 -4.54
C LEU A 218 13.08 9.94 -4.50
N LYS A 219 13.53 10.36 -3.31
CA LYS A 219 14.76 11.16 -3.17
C LYS A 219 15.98 10.41 -3.71
N GLN A 220 16.11 9.12 -3.39
CA GLN A 220 17.19 8.28 -3.90
C GLN A 220 17.14 8.14 -5.43
N LEU A 221 15.94 7.97 -5.99
CA LEU A 221 15.75 7.90 -7.44
C LEU A 221 16.15 9.20 -8.16
N LEU A 222 15.72 10.35 -7.64
CA LEU A 222 16.08 11.66 -8.19
C LEU A 222 17.60 11.91 -8.16
N MET A 223 18.26 11.53 -7.05
CA MET A 223 19.72 11.61 -6.95
C MET A 223 20.42 10.73 -7.99
N LEU A 224 19.94 9.48 -8.17
CA LEU A 224 20.49 8.56 -9.17
C LEU A 224 20.33 9.07 -10.61
N MET A 225 19.16 9.60 -10.97
CA MET A 225 18.91 10.19 -12.29
C MET A 225 19.83 11.37 -12.55
N THR A 226 20.00 12.22 -11.54
CA THR A 226 20.85 13.42 -11.59
C THR A 226 22.34 13.08 -11.68
N GLU A 227 22.78 12.00 -11.02
CA GLU A 227 24.15 11.51 -11.09
C GLU A 227 24.44 10.85 -12.43
N THR A 228 23.55 9.97 -12.91
CA THR A 228 23.72 9.23 -14.16
C THR A 228 23.59 10.11 -15.39
N SER A 229 22.76 11.15 -15.36
CA SER A 229 22.69 12.14 -16.45
C SER A 229 24.01 12.90 -16.61
N ARG A 230 24.76 13.17 -15.54
CA ARG A 230 26.06 13.84 -15.61
C ARG A 230 27.20 12.90 -16.02
N SER A 231 27.20 11.69 -15.47
CA SER A 231 28.32 10.75 -15.59
C SER A 231 28.26 9.85 -16.83
N THR A 232 27.10 9.72 -17.48
CA THR A 232 26.91 8.80 -18.62
C THR A 232 26.33 9.51 -19.85
N SER A 233 26.30 8.80 -20.99
CA SER A 233 25.66 9.30 -22.21
C SER A 233 24.13 9.09 -22.25
N ALA A 234 23.55 8.54 -21.17
CA ALA A 234 22.13 8.24 -21.08
C ALA A 234 21.29 9.52 -21.10
N LYS A 235 20.22 9.51 -21.92
CA LYS A 235 19.22 10.57 -21.90
C LYS A 235 18.04 10.16 -21.04
N TRP A 236 17.68 11.01 -20.09
CA TRP A 236 16.53 10.88 -19.22
C TRP A 236 15.40 11.80 -19.67
N LEU A 237 14.18 11.28 -19.68
CA LEU A 237 12.96 12.07 -19.77
C LEU A 237 12.02 11.62 -18.65
N VAL A 238 11.64 12.55 -17.80
CA VAL A 238 10.77 12.24 -16.66
C VAL A 238 9.54 13.11 -16.68
N SER A 239 8.40 12.58 -16.26
CA SER A 239 7.19 13.36 -16.06
C SER A 239 6.82 13.43 -14.58
N SER A 240 6.29 14.57 -14.14
CA SER A 240 5.67 14.67 -12.82
C SER A 240 4.70 15.85 -12.72
N ARG A 241 3.99 15.94 -11.60
CA ARG A 241 3.35 17.19 -11.16
C ARG A 241 4.36 18.22 -10.68
N ASN A 242 3.87 19.45 -10.50
CA ASN A 242 4.59 20.59 -9.93
C ASN A 242 4.79 20.44 -8.40
N TRP A 243 5.43 19.35 -7.96
CA TRP A 243 5.73 19.10 -6.55
C TRP A 243 7.05 19.72 -6.13
N SER A 244 7.05 20.44 -5.01
CA SER A 244 8.21 21.19 -4.50
C SER A 244 9.45 20.31 -4.31
N GLN A 245 9.29 19.10 -3.78
CA GLN A 245 10.39 18.16 -3.56
C GLN A 245 11.08 17.74 -4.87
N ILE A 246 10.31 17.54 -5.95
CA ILE A 246 10.85 17.18 -7.26
C ILE A 246 11.50 18.41 -7.90
N GLU A 247 10.84 19.57 -7.80
CA GLU A 247 11.33 20.83 -8.35
C GLU A 247 12.67 21.24 -7.73
N GLU A 248 12.84 21.12 -6.41
CA GLU A 248 14.08 21.46 -5.70
C GLU A 248 15.29 20.66 -6.24
N GLN A 249 15.08 19.38 -6.58
CA GLN A 249 16.13 18.49 -7.05
C GLN A 249 16.39 18.61 -8.56
N LEU A 250 15.35 18.72 -9.38
CA LEU A 250 15.46 18.70 -10.84
C LEU A 250 15.74 20.07 -11.45
N ARG A 251 15.23 21.17 -10.86
CA ARG A 251 15.42 22.53 -11.38
C ARG A 251 16.89 22.92 -11.68
N PRO A 252 17.91 22.56 -10.87
CA PRO A 252 19.29 22.93 -11.16
C PRO A 252 19.93 22.14 -12.32
N VAL A 253 19.30 21.06 -12.80
CA VAL A 253 19.95 20.07 -13.69
C VAL A 253 19.15 19.68 -14.92
N ALA A 254 17.83 19.80 -14.85
CA ALA A 254 16.93 19.37 -15.90
C ALA A 254 16.47 20.57 -16.73
N GLN A 255 16.42 20.40 -18.04
CA GLN A 255 15.59 21.23 -18.88
C GLN A 255 14.13 20.95 -18.55
N SER A 256 13.30 21.99 -18.41
CA SER A 256 11.89 21.82 -18.06
C SER A 256 10.97 22.15 -19.22
N LEU A 257 10.07 21.23 -19.57
CA LEU A 257 8.94 21.47 -20.46
C LEU A 257 7.67 21.54 -19.60
N SER A 258 7.15 22.74 -19.37
CA SER A 258 5.92 22.95 -18.62
C SER A 258 4.70 22.94 -19.54
N LEU A 259 3.69 22.15 -19.20
CA LEU A 259 2.42 22.13 -19.92
C LEU A 259 1.64 23.44 -19.74
N GLU A 260 1.80 24.12 -18.60
CA GLU A 260 1.17 25.41 -18.30
C GLU A 260 1.74 26.54 -19.18
N LEU A 261 3.07 26.54 -19.38
CA LEU A 261 3.71 27.50 -20.29
C LEU A 261 3.40 27.23 -21.77
N ASN A 262 2.86 26.05 -22.08
CA ASN A 262 2.44 25.65 -23.43
C ASN A 262 0.90 25.52 -23.54
N ALA A 263 0.15 26.33 -22.77
CA ALA A 263 -1.31 26.24 -22.66
C ALA A 263 -2.06 26.27 -24.00
N GLU A 264 -1.58 27.01 -25.00
CA GLU A 264 -2.21 27.05 -26.33
C GLU A 264 -2.13 25.70 -27.05
N SER A 265 -0.95 25.06 -27.01
CA SER A 265 -0.74 23.73 -27.60
C SER A 265 -1.54 22.66 -26.86
N VAL A 266 -1.57 22.73 -25.53
CA VAL A 266 -2.38 21.81 -24.71
C VAL A 266 -3.87 22.00 -24.99
N ALA A 267 -4.36 23.24 -25.08
CA ALA A 267 -5.75 23.54 -25.42
C ALA A 267 -6.12 23.04 -26.83
N ALA A 268 -5.22 23.15 -27.81
CA ALA A 268 -5.43 22.58 -29.13
C ALA A 268 -5.53 21.04 -29.07
N ALA A 269 -4.63 20.39 -28.34
CA ALA A 269 -4.62 18.94 -28.15
C ALA A 269 -5.90 18.43 -27.45
N VAL A 270 -6.40 19.15 -26.44
CA VAL A 270 -7.67 18.86 -25.75
C VAL A 270 -8.86 19.02 -26.70
N LYS A 271 -8.87 20.03 -27.59
CA LYS A 271 -9.93 20.17 -28.61
C LYS A 271 -9.96 19.00 -29.59
N PHE A 272 -8.79 18.46 -29.98
CA PHE A 272 -8.73 17.25 -30.80
C PHE A 272 -9.28 16.02 -30.06
N TYR A 273 -8.88 15.84 -28.80
CA TYR A 273 -9.40 14.79 -27.94
C TYR A 273 -10.92 14.87 -27.81
N ILE A 274 -11.47 16.02 -27.42
CA ILE A 274 -12.93 16.24 -27.32
C ILE A 274 -13.64 15.94 -28.65
N LYS A 275 -13.05 16.34 -29.79
CA LYS A 275 -13.63 16.06 -31.11
C LYS A 275 -13.76 14.56 -31.37
N HIS A 276 -12.73 13.80 -31.01
CA HIS A 276 -12.71 12.35 -31.12
C HIS A 276 -13.72 11.71 -30.15
N GLU A 277 -13.66 12.06 -28.87
CA GLU A 277 -14.50 11.47 -27.84
C GLU A 277 -15.99 11.70 -28.08
N VAL A 278 -16.37 12.91 -28.50
CA VAL A 278 -17.76 13.23 -28.85
C VAL A 278 -18.20 12.51 -30.13
N LYS A 279 -17.29 12.27 -31.08
CA LYS A 279 -17.60 11.48 -32.28
C LYS A 279 -17.91 10.02 -31.89
N GLU A 280 -17.08 9.41 -31.05
CA GLU A 280 -17.28 8.04 -30.61
C GLU A 280 -18.51 7.91 -29.70
N LEU A 281 -18.73 8.86 -28.79
CA LEU A 281 -19.94 8.90 -27.97
C LEU A 281 -21.21 9.05 -28.82
N ALA A 282 -21.19 9.93 -29.82
CA ALA A 282 -22.32 10.12 -30.72
C ALA A 282 -22.63 8.87 -31.55
N LYS A 283 -21.61 8.09 -31.96
CA LYS A 283 -21.83 6.80 -32.62
C LYS A 283 -22.47 5.80 -31.67
N ALA A 284 -21.91 5.65 -30.47
CA ALA A 284 -22.39 4.67 -29.48
C ALA A 284 -23.82 4.95 -29.00
N LYS A 285 -24.16 6.23 -28.79
CA LYS A 285 -25.47 6.68 -28.31
C LYS A 285 -26.43 7.14 -29.41
N LYS A 286 -26.04 7.01 -30.68
CA LYS A 286 -26.81 7.42 -31.87
C LYS A 286 -27.26 8.89 -31.86
N TYR A 287 -26.44 9.78 -31.32
CA TYR A 287 -26.78 11.21 -31.22
C TYR A 287 -27.03 11.87 -32.57
N SER A 288 -28.09 12.68 -32.64
CA SER A 288 -28.30 13.62 -33.76
C SER A 288 -27.10 14.56 -33.98
N SER A 289 -26.95 15.05 -35.21
CA SER A 289 -25.90 16.02 -35.58
C SER A 289 -25.92 17.28 -34.72
N GLN A 290 -27.12 17.73 -34.36
CA GLN A 290 -27.33 18.88 -33.50
C GLN A 290 -26.93 18.57 -32.05
N THR A 291 -27.28 17.40 -31.49
CA THR A 291 -26.85 16.99 -30.13
C THR A 291 -25.34 16.89 -30.03
N ARG A 292 -24.71 16.23 -31.02
CA ARG A 292 -23.27 16.13 -31.14
C ARG A 292 -22.59 17.50 -31.17
N THR A 293 -23.16 18.44 -31.93
CA THR A 293 -22.60 19.79 -32.07
C THR A 293 -22.72 20.60 -30.77
N SER A 294 -23.89 20.54 -30.12
CA SER A 294 -24.11 21.21 -28.83
C SER A 294 -23.17 20.70 -27.74
N ILE A 295 -23.05 19.38 -27.58
CA ILE A 295 -22.14 18.78 -26.60
C ILE A 295 -20.69 19.17 -26.89
N ARG A 296 -20.25 19.06 -28.15
CA ARG A 296 -18.88 19.44 -28.53
C ARG A 296 -18.58 20.91 -28.24
N HIS A 297 -19.51 21.81 -28.58
CA HIS A 297 -19.33 23.24 -28.33
C HIS A 297 -19.26 23.55 -26.83
N TYR A 298 -20.08 22.87 -26.03
CA TYR A 298 -20.03 22.99 -24.58
C TYR A 298 -18.68 22.54 -24.02
N LEU A 299 -18.24 21.33 -24.37
CA LEU A 299 -16.97 20.80 -23.88
C LEU A 299 -15.78 21.69 -24.28
N TYR A 300 -15.76 22.25 -25.50
CA TYR A 300 -14.72 23.20 -25.91
C TYR A 300 -14.66 24.46 -25.06
N ARG A 301 -15.79 24.93 -24.53
CA ARG A 301 -15.88 26.14 -23.73
C ARG A 301 -15.56 25.90 -22.25
N HIS A 302 -15.80 24.69 -21.74
CA HIS A 302 -15.77 24.38 -20.31
C HIS A 302 -14.62 23.45 -19.88
N ALA A 303 -14.05 22.65 -20.78
CA ALA A 303 -12.93 21.75 -20.44
C ALA A 303 -11.63 22.49 -20.13
N GLY A 304 -11.50 23.74 -20.60
CA GLY A 304 -10.24 24.44 -20.64
C GLY A 304 -9.19 23.61 -21.38
N ASP A 305 -8.02 23.48 -20.78
CA ASP A 305 -6.87 22.68 -21.23
C ASP A 305 -6.72 21.37 -20.42
N THR A 306 -7.82 20.84 -19.86
CA THR A 306 -7.82 19.63 -19.02
C THR A 306 -8.47 18.43 -19.71
N PHE A 307 -7.66 17.44 -20.12
CA PHE A 307 -8.14 16.17 -20.69
C PHE A 307 -9.02 15.39 -19.71
N LEU A 308 -8.63 15.35 -18.43
CA LEU A 308 -9.34 14.60 -17.40
C LEU A 308 -10.77 15.09 -17.21
N TRP A 309 -11.01 16.40 -17.22
CA TRP A 309 -12.36 16.97 -17.14
C TRP A 309 -13.21 16.48 -18.31
N ALA A 310 -12.69 16.55 -19.53
CA ALA A 310 -13.41 16.08 -20.72
C ALA A 310 -13.69 14.56 -20.67
N ALA A 311 -12.75 13.77 -20.15
CA ALA A 311 -12.91 12.33 -19.95
C ALA A 311 -14.02 12.01 -18.93
N LEU A 312 -14.03 12.70 -17.78
CA LEU A 312 -15.03 12.53 -16.72
C LEU A 312 -16.43 12.90 -17.22
N VAL A 313 -16.58 14.07 -17.87
CA VAL A 313 -17.88 14.47 -18.43
C VAL A 313 -18.37 13.48 -19.49
N ARG A 314 -17.47 12.98 -20.35
CA ARG A 314 -17.83 11.92 -21.32
C ARG A 314 -18.30 10.64 -20.60
N GLN A 315 -17.61 10.22 -19.53
CA GLN A 315 -17.99 9.03 -18.77
C GLN A 315 -19.38 9.18 -18.14
N GLU A 316 -19.71 10.35 -17.60
CA GLU A 316 -21.05 10.63 -17.10
C GLU A 316 -22.09 10.62 -18.23
N LEU A 317 -21.80 11.26 -19.37
CA LEU A 317 -22.72 11.25 -20.52
C LEU A 317 -22.95 9.84 -21.11
N LYS A 318 -22.02 8.89 -20.93
CA LYS A 318 -22.26 7.48 -21.29
C LYS A 318 -23.39 6.84 -20.48
N ARG A 319 -23.67 7.33 -19.27
CA ARG A 319 -24.77 6.81 -18.43
C ARG A 319 -26.12 7.46 -18.75
N VAL A 320 -26.10 8.60 -19.44
CA VAL A 320 -27.29 9.41 -19.72
C VAL A 320 -27.99 8.94 -21.01
N PRO A 321 -29.34 8.89 -21.05
CA PRO A 321 -30.09 8.69 -22.28
C PRO A 321 -29.88 9.82 -23.31
N GLU A 322 -30.08 9.55 -24.60
CA GLU A 322 -29.83 10.56 -25.65
C GLU A 322 -30.63 11.85 -25.45
N PHE A 323 -31.92 11.74 -25.11
CA PHE A 323 -32.83 12.89 -25.03
C PHE A 323 -32.47 13.86 -23.90
N GLU A 324 -31.79 13.40 -22.86
CA GLU A 324 -31.36 14.22 -21.72
C GLU A 324 -29.94 14.77 -21.88
N ALA A 325 -29.14 14.22 -22.79
CA ALA A 325 -27.71 14.51 -22.88
C ALA A 325 -27.40 16.01 -23.07
N ARG A 326 -28.28 16.75 -23.78
CA ARG A 326 -28.11 18.20 -23.99
C ARG A 326 -28.37 19.04 -22.75
N GLU A 327 -29.34 18.66 -21.93
CA GLU A 327 -29.62 19.39 -20.69
C GLU A 327 -28.61 18.96 -19.63
N ARG A 328 -28.28 17.67 -19.56
CA ARG A 328 -27.29 17.16 -18.62
C ARG A 328 -25.91 17.77 -18.85
N VAL A 329 -25.45 17.92 -20.09
CA VAL A 329 -24.12 18.51 -20.35
C VAL A 329 -24.00 19.94 -19.81
N LYS A 330 -25.10 20.72 -19.83
CA LYS A 330 -25.11 22.11 -19.32
C LYS A 330 -24.92 22.22 -17.82
N THR A 331 -25.14 21.11 -17.09
CA THR A 331 -25.00 21.09 -15.64
C THR A 331 -23.55 20.97 -15.16
N PHE A 332 -22.59 20.62 -16.02
CA PHE A 332 -21.20 20.41 -15.60
C PHE A 332 -20.40 21.73 -15.56
N PRO A 333 -19.87 22.15 -14.41
CA PRO A 333 -19.14 23.40 -14.28
C PRO A 333 -17.77 23.34 -14.98
N PRO A 334 -17.22 24.49 -15.37
CA PRO A 334 -15.88 24.56 -15.96
C PRO A 334 -14.78 24.32 -14.92
N GLY A 335 -13.78 23.52 -15.28
CA GLY A 335 -12.63 23.22 -14.43
C GLY A 335 -12.81 21.97 -13.56
N LEU A 336 -11.69 21.35 -13.17
CA LEU A 336 -11.69 20.06 -12.49
C LEU A 336 -12.16 20.16 -11.04
N ASP A 337 -11.71 21.18 -10.30
CA ASP A 337 -12.07 21.37 -8.88
C ASP A 337 -13.55 21.65 -8.70
N THR A 338 -14.14 22.49 -9.56
CA THR A 338 -15.58 22.79 -9.52
C THR A 338 -16.41 21.57 -9.91
N LEU A 339 -15.91 20.74 -10.85
CA LEU A 339 -16.54 19.47 -11.21
C LEU A 339 -16.52 18.51 -10.02
N TYR A 340 -15.40 18.37 -9.32
CA TYR A 340 -15.32 17.56 -8.11
C TYR A 340 -16.22 18.10 -6.99
N GLN A 341 -16.28 19.41 -6.80
CA GLN A 341 -17.21 20.03 -5.85
C GLN A 341 -18.67 19.70 -6.19
N GLN A 342 -19.05 19.74 -7.46
CA GLN A 342 -20.39 19.35 -7.88
C GLN A 342 -20.65 17.85 -7.65
N MET A 343 -19.67 16.98 -7.95
CA MET A 343 -19.79 15.55 -7.66
C MET A 343 -19.94 15.31 -6.15
N MET A 344 -19.23 16.06 -5.31
CA MET A 344 -19.36 15.98 -3.87
C MET A 344 -20.75 16.45 -3.41
N GLN A 345 -21.27 17.54 -3.98
CA GLN A 345 -22.64 17.99 -3.68
C GLN A 345 -23.69 16.92 -4.06
N GLN A 346 -23.52 16.23 -5.19
CA GLN A 346 -24.40 15.12 -5.58
C GLN A 346 -24.35 13.95 -4.58
N ILE A 347 -23.21 13.70 -3.94
CA ILE A 347 -23.09 12.71 -2.87
C ILE A 347 -23.80 13.20 -1.61
N CYS A 348 -23.62 14.46 -1.24
CA CYS A 348 -24.31 15.09 -0.10
C CYS A 348 -25.84 15.09 -0.26
N ASP A 349 -26.33 15.25 -1.48
CA ASP A 349 -27.76 15.25 -1.82
C ASP A 349 -28.31 13.82 -2.06
N SER A 350 -27.47 12.78 -1.94
CA SER A 350 -27.87 11.38 -2.19
C SER A 350 -28.67 10.79 -1.02
N THR A 351 -29.18 9.57 -1.20
CA THR A 351 -29.96 8.87 -0.16
C THR A 351 -29.12 8.32 1.00
N VAL A 352 -27.80 8.19 0.82
CA VAL A 352 -26.88 7.63 1.82
C VAL A 352 -25.59 8.47 1.94
N PRO A 353 -25.71 9.78 2.19
CA PRO A 353 -24.59 10.71 2.07
C PRO A 353 -23.47 10.39 3.06
N GLU A 354 -23.82 10.09 4.31
CA GLU A 354 -22.83 9.79 5.36
C GLU A 354 -22.05 8.50 5.08
N ARG A 355 -22.71 7.46 4.56
CA ARG A 355 -22.04 6.22 4.16
C ARG A 355 -21.05 6.45 3.02
N CYS A 356 -21.46 7.21 2.00
CA CYS A 356 -20.58 7.56 0.88
C CYS A 356 -19.39 8.42 1.33
N LYS A 357 -19.60 9.40 2.22
CA LYS A 357 -18.54 10.25 2.79
C LYS A 357 -17.55 9.43 3.59
N GLN A 358 -18.03 8.55 4.48
CA GLN A 358 -17.19 7.65 5.27
C GLN A 358 -16.38 6.71 4.37
N PHE A 359 -17.00 6.14 3.33
CA PHE A 359 -16.33 5.28 2.37
C PHE A 359 -15.21 6.03 1.63
N LEU A 360 -15.47 7.26 1.19
CA LEU A 360 -14.46 8.13 0.58
C LEU A 360 -13.36 8.52 1.57
N ALA A 361 -13.69 8.83 2.82
CA ALA A 361 -12.75 9.18 3.87
C ALA A 361 -11.75 8.04 4.14
N ILE A 362 -12.26 6.81 4.31
CA ILE A 362 -11.41 5.61 4.46
C ILE A 362 -10.53 5.44 3.22
N THR A 363 -11.11 5.47 2.02
CA THR A 363 -10.37 5.29 0.76
C THR A 363 -9.28 6.34 0.55
N ALA A 364 -9.51 7.57 0.99
CA ALA A 364 -8.54 8.66 0.91
C ALA A 364 -7.36 8.46 1.87
N VAL A 365 -7.58 7.88 3.04
CA VAL A 365 -6.60 7.84 4.13
C VAL A 365 -5.79 6.54 4.18
N VAL A 366 -6.28 5.46 3.58
CA VAL A 366 -5.56 4.18 3.51
C VAL A 366 -4.27 4.28 2.68
N TYR A 367 -3.26 3.48 3.07
CA TYR A 367 -1.93 3.53 2.45
C TYR A 367 -1.85 2.80 1.10
N ARG A 368 -2.83 1.95 0.81
CA ARG A 368 -3.04 1.32 -0.49
C ARG A 368 -4.51 1.05 -0.77
N PRO A 369 -4.89 0.81 -2.03
CA PRO A 369 -6.20 0.29 -2.37
C PRO A 369 -6.54 -0.97 -1.57
N LEU A 370 -7.77 -1.05 -1.10
CA LEU A 370 -8.26 -2.22 -0.37
C LEU A 370 -9.16 -3.06 -1.25
N SER A 371 -9.11 -4.37 -1.04
CA SER A 371 -10.16 -5.27 -1.53
C SER A 371 -11.49 -4.99 -0.83
N LEU A 372 -12.62 -5.37 -1.44
CA LEU A 372 -13.94 -5.26 -0.83
C LEU A 372 -14.04 -6.02 0.50
N ASN A 373 -13.34 -7.17 0.62
CA ASN A 373 -13.26 -7.93 1.86
C ASN A 373 -12.51 -7.16 2.97
N GLU A 374 -11.40 -6.51 2.62
CA GLU A 374 -10.67 -5.66 3.55
C GLU A 374 -11.46 -4.41 3.93
N TYR A 375 -12.17 -3.79 2.98
CA TYR A 375 -13.12 -2.72 3.29
C TYR A 375 -14.15 -3.18 4.31
N GLY A 376 -14.76 -4.36 4.14
CA GLY A 376 -15.77 -4.87 5.08
C GLY A 376 -15.27 -5.01 6.52
N SER A 377 -13.98 -5.25 6.73
CA SER A 377 -13.39 -5.29 8.08
C SER A 377 -13.25 -3.91 8.72
N ILE A 378 -12.86 -2.91 7.93
CA ILE A 378 -12.56 -1.54 8.39
C ILE A 378 -13.81 -0.67 8.42
N TYR A 379 -14.72 -0.91 7.50
CA TYR A 379 -15.96 -0.17 7.33
C TYR A 379 -16.98 -0.68 8.33
N ASP A 380 -17.37 0.16 9.27
CA ASP A 380 -18.42 -0.15 10.23
C ASP A 380 -19.79 0.18 9.60
N LEU A 381 -20.54 -0.85 9.21
CA LEU A 381 -21.94 -0.68 8.84
C LEU A 381 -22.75 -0.64 10.15
N PRO A 382 -23.51 0.43 10.41
CA PRO A 382 -24.49 0.42 11.49
C PRO A 382 -25.40 -0.80 11.31
N SER A 383 -25.56 -1.56 12.38
CA SER A 383 -26.35 -2.81 12.48
C SER A 383 -27.86 -2.64 12.27
N ASP A 384 -28.31 -1.54 11.67
CA ASP A 384 -29.73 -1.21 11.44
C ASP A 384 -30.36 -2.00 10.29
N ILE A 385 -29.73 -3.09 9.85
CA ILE A 385 -30.45 -4.14 9.13
C ILE A 385 -30.97 -5.09 10.22
N GLU A 386 -32.05 -4.69 10.88
CA GLU A 386 -33.05 -5.67 11.32
C GLU A 386 -33.49 -6.37 10.02
N LEU A 387 -32.82 -7.47 9.69
CA LEU A 387 -33.43 -8.48 8.86
C LEU A 387 -34.66 -8.91 9.67
N ASP A 388 -35.82 -8.71 9.07
CA ASP A 388 -37.11 -9.12 9.57
C ASP A 388 -37.02 -10.62 9.95
N ASP A 389 -36.80 -10.91 11.24
CA ASP A 389 -36.77 -12.27 11.81
C ASP A 389 -38.19 -12.88 11.86
N SER A 390 -39.12 -12.42 11.02
CA SER A 390 -40.42 -13.05 10.86
C SER A 390 -40.36 -14.10 9.73
N GLU A 391 -40.49 -15.35 10.15
CA GLU A 391 -40.61 -16.61 9.37
C GLU A 391 -39.35 -17.49 9.28
N CYS A 392 -38.85 -17.97 10.43
CA CYS A 392 -38.16 -19.26 10.54
C CYS A 392 -38.42 -19.87 11.93
N GLU A 393 -39.67 -20.28 12.21
CA GLU A 393 -39.87 -21.33 13.22
C GLU A 393 -39.47 -22.68 12.60
N ASP A 394 -38.77 -23.49 13.39
CA ASP A 394 -38.42 -24.90 13.19
C ASP A 394 -37.18 -25.24 12.34
N SER A 395 -36.01 -25.32 12.99
CA SER A 395 -35.28 -26.60 13.10
C SER A 395 -34.00 -26.45 13.94
N ASP A 396 -33.89 -27.30 14.96
CA ASP A 396 -32.69 -27.50 15.76
C ASP A 396 -31.55 -28.05 14.90
N SER A 397 -30.50 -27.25 14.67
CA SER A 397 -29.18 -27.76 14.32
C SER A 397 -28.08 -26.85 14.87
N GLU A 398 -27.42 -27.33 15.93
CA GLU A 398 -26.11 -26.84 16.39
C GLU A 398 -25.05 -27.22 15.34
N ASP A 399 -24.81 -26.34 14.37
CA ASP A 399 -23.60 -26.38 13.54
C ASP A 399 -23.27 -24.95 13.07
N SER A 400 -22.66 -24.16 13.98
CA SER A 400 -22.11 -22.85 13.62
C SER A 400 -20.74 -23.03 12.97
N SER A 401 -20.71 -23.51 11.74
CA SER A 401 -19.52 -23.38 10.88
C SER A 401 -19.51 -21.97 10.30
N CYS A 402 -18.48 -21.21 10.64
CA CYS A 402 -18.18 -19.88 10.14
C CYS A 402 -17.87 -19.90 8.62
N ASP A 403 -18.91 -19.82 7.79
CA ASP A 403 -18.77 -19.43 6.39
C ASP A 403 -18.71 -17.89 6.31
N GLU A 404 -17.53 -17.34 6.57
CA GLU A 404 -17.30 -15.91 6.82
C GLU A 404 -16.89 -15.14 5.55
N SER A 405 -17.49 -15.47 4.41
CA SER A 405 -17.68 -14.50 3.34
C SER A 405 -19.15 -14.14 3.35
N ASN A 406 -19.52 -12.96 3.84
CA ASN A 406 -20.90 -12.48 3.77
C ASN A 406 -21.11 -11.91 2.35
N PRO A 407 -21.68 -12.68 1.38
CA PRO A 407 -21.82 -12.23 0.00
C PRO A 407 -22.69 -10.96 -0.10
N ASP A 408 -23.60 -10.75 0.84
CA ASP A 408 -24.45 -9.58 0.90
C ASP A 408 -23.66 -8.33 1.30
N LEU A 409 -22.71 -8.45 2.23
CA LEU A 409 -21.82 -7.35 2.61
C LEU A 409 -20.96 -6.85 1.43
N VAL A 410 -20.30 -7.76 0.72
CA VAL A 410 -19.46 -7.42 -0.45
C VAL A 410 -20.29 -6.76 -1.55
N LYS A 411 -21.52 -7.25 -1.75
CA LYS A 411 -22.46 -6.65 -2.70
C LYS A 411 -22.88 -5.24 -2.28
N SER A 412 -23.20 -5.02 -1.00
CA SER A 412 -23.53 -3.71 -0.45
C SER A 412 -22.36 -2.72 -0.57
N LEU A 413 -21.12 -3.15 -0.31
CA LEU A 413 -19.93 -2.30 -0.47
C LEU A 413 -19.67 -1.95 -1.94
N ARG A 414 -19.89 -2.89 -2.86
CA ARG A 414 -19.79 -2.63 -4.30
C ARG A 414 -20.84 -1.60 -4.74
N GLU A 415 -22.06 -1.71 -4.22
CA GLU A 415 -23.11 -0.72 -4.47
C GLU A 415 -22.75 0.65 -3.88
N LEU A 416 -22.23 0.69 -2.64
CA LEU A 416 -21.81 1.93 -2.00
C LEU A 416 -20.70 2.63 -2.78
N ALA A 417 -19.67 1.89 -3.21
CA ALA A 417 -18.60 2.42 -4.05
C ALA A 417 -19.13 2.98 -5.37
N SER A 418 -20.18 2.37 -5.96
CA SER A 418 -20.82 2.89 -7.17
C SER A 418 -21.58 4.20 -6.92
N ARG A 419 -22.10 4.40 -5.70
CA ARG A 419 -22.81 5.62 -5.25
C ARG A 419 -21.85 6.76 -4.89
N CYS A 420 -20.58 6.48 -4.62
CA CYS A 420 -19.52 7.50 -4.52
C CYS A 420 -19.20 8.18 -5.87
N GLY A 421 -19.95 7.89 -6.93
CA GLY A 421 -19.82 8.53 -8.24
C GLY A 421 -18.48 8.23 -8.92
N SER A 422 -18.08 9.09 -9.85
CA SER A 422 -16.81 8.93 -10.59
C SER A 422 -15.55 9.29 -9.78
N PHE A 423 -15.65 9.33 -8.44
CA PHE A 423 -14.46 9.36 -7.58
C PHE A 423 -13.77 8.00 -7.55
N LEU A 424 -14.56 6.91 -7.52
CA LEU A 424 -14.06 5.55 -7.29
C LEU A 424 -14.37 4.60 -8.45
N THR A 425 -13.59 3.54 -8.57
CA THR A 425 -13.80 2.43 -9.50
C THR A 425 -13.36 1.13 -8.85
N ILE A 426 -13.99 0.01 -9.24
CA ILE A 426 -13.64 -1.31 -8.73
C ILE A 426 -13.03 -2.13 -9.87
N ARG A 427 -11.89 -2.77 -9.61
CA ARG A 427 -11.21 -3.70 -10.51
C ARG A 427 -10.76 -4.90 -9.70
N GLU A 428 -11.15 -6.10 -10.12
CA GLU A 428 -10.79 -7.34 -9.42
C GLU A 428 -11.08 -7.27 -7.90
N ASP A 429 -12.25 -6.71 -7.55
CA ASP A 429 -12.69 -6.47 -6.18
C ASP A 429 -11.82 -5.54 -5.34
N ILE A 430 -10.89 -4.80 -5.95
CA ILE A 430 -10.11 -3.75 -5.31
C ILE A 430 -10.69 -2.38 -5.68
N VAL A 431 -10.84 -1.52 -4.68
CA VAL A 431 -11.39 -0.16 -4.83
C VAL A 431 -10.27 0.83 -5.07
N TYR A 432 -10.36 1.57 -6.17
CA TYR A 432 -9.39 2.59 -6.58
C TYR A 432 -10.05 3.95 -6.70
N PHE A 433 -9.28 5.02 -6.48
CA PHE A 433 -9.64 6.31 -7.05
C PHE A 433 -9.52 6.24 -8.57
N VAL A 434 -10.49 6.84 -9.27
CA VAL A 434 -10.44 6.97 -10.74
C VAL A 434 -9.20 7.76 -11.16
N HIS A 435 -8.80 8.76 -10.37
CA HIS A 435 -7.57 9.51 -10.57
C HIS A 435 -7.08 10.10 -9.26
N GLN A 436 -5.76 10.17 -9.08
CA GLN A 436 -5.12 10.71 -7.88
C GLN A 436 -5.53 12.17 -7.59
N SER A 437 -5.82 12.98 -8.62
CA SER A 437 -6.35 14.36 -8.40
C SER A 437 -7.66 14.40 -7.63
N ALA A 438 -8.49 13.35 -7.72
CA ALA A 438 -9.73 13.28 -6.98
C ALA A 438 -9.45 13.07 -5.48
N LYS A 439 -8.48 12.19 -5.15
CA LYS A 439 -7.97 12.03 -3.78
C LYS A 439 -7.37 13.34 -3.25
N ASP A 440 -6.54 14.01 -4.05
CA ASP A 440 -5.90 15.27 -3.63
C ASP A 440 -6.93 16.39 -3.38
N PHE A 441 -7.98 16.47 -4.19
CA PHE A 441 -9.09 17.39 -3.99
C PHE A 441 -9.78 17.16 -2.64
N LEU A 442 -10.09 15.90 -2.30
CA LEU A 442 -10.73 15.55 -1.03
C LEU A 442 -9.81 15.79 0.18
N MET A 443 -8.49 15.64 0.01
CA MET A 443 -7.50 15.80 1.08
C MET A 443 -6.99 17.24 1.26
N ASN A 444 -7.37 18.17 0.39
CA ASN A 444 -6.90 19.55 0.46
C ASN A 444 -7.81 20.42 1.32
N LYS A 445 -7.28 20.86 2.47
CA LYS A 445 -7.92 21.73 3.47
C LYS A 445 -8.47 23.06 2.93
N ALA A 446 -8.05 23.50 1.75
CA ALA A 446 -8.55 24.72 1.13
C ALA A 446 -9.95 24.57 0.54
N TYR A 447 -10.43 23.34 0.28
CA TYR A 447 -11.74 23.10 -0.31
C TYR A 447 -12.77 22.71 0.74
N ALA A 448 -14.02 23.18 0.58
CA ALA A 448 -15.13 22.83 1.46
C ALA A 448 -15.42 21.32 1.51
N ALA A 449 -15.05 20.56 0.47
CA ALA A 449 -15.16 19.11 0.45
C ALA A 449 -14.31 18.44 1.56
N PHE A 450 -13.21 19.06 1.98
CA PHE A 450 -12.35 18.54 3.06
C PHE A 450 -13.14 18.41 4.36
N ASP A 451 -13.79 19.48 4.81
CA ASP A 451 -14.57 19.50 6.06
C ASP A 451 -15.80 18.59 5.97
N GLN A 452 -16.33 18.36 4.76
CA GLN A 452 -17.45 17.44 4.53
C GLN A 452 -17.04 15.96 4.66
N ILE A 453 -15.78 15.62 4.32
CA ILE A 453 -15.26 14.25 4.36
C ILE A 453 -14.56 13.95 5.69
N PHE A 454 -13.90 14.96 6.28
CA PHE A 454 -13.13 14.84 7.51
C PHE A 454 -13.61 15.87 8.55
N PRO A 455 -14.85 15.76 9.06
CA PRO A 455 -15.40 16.74 10.01
C PRO A 455 -14.54 16.86 11.27
N ASP A 456 -14.00 15.75 11.76
CA ASP A 456 -13.10 15.67 12.93
C ASP A 456 -11.61 15.67 12.54
N GLY A 457 -11.31 15.90 11.25
CA GLY A 457 -9.97 15.92 10.68
C GLY A 457 -9.37 14.54 10.35
N ILE A 458 -8.29 14.57 9.58
CA ILE A 458 -7.60 13.35 9.08
C ILE A 458 -7.06 12.48 10.23
N ALA A 459 -6.57 13.10 11.31
CA ALA A 459 -6.03 12.37 12.47
C ALA A 459 -7.11 11.51 13.15
N HIS A 460 -8.34 12.02 13.24
CA HIS A 460 -9.48 11.26 13.75
C HIS A 460 -9.82 10.08 12.84
N GLN A 461 -9.84 10.29 11.52
CA GLN A 461 -10.06 9.19 10.57
C GLN A 461 -8.99 8.09 10.67
N HIS A 462 -7.73 8.47 10.86
CA HIS A 462 -6.65 7.52 11.14
C HIS A 462 -6.87 6.76 12.44
N HIS A 463 -7.30 7.44 13.51
CA HIS A 463 -7.62 6.82 14.80
C HIS A 463 -8.77 5.81 14.69
N ALA A 464 -9.83 6.14 13.94
CA ALA A 464 -10.95 5.26 13.69
C ALA A 464 -10.51 3.96 12.97
N ILE A 465 -9.70 4.07 11.91
CA ILE A 465 -9.17 2.90 11.19
C ILE A 465 -8.24 2.09 12.09
N PHE A 466 -7.40 2.73 12.91
CA PHE A 466 -6.55 2.06 13.90
C PHE A 466 -7.37 1.25 14.90
N SER A 467 -8.37 1.88 15.53
CA SER A 467 -9.20 1.26 16.56
C SER A 467 -9.94 0.05 16.00
N ARG A 468 -10.55 0.22 14.82
CA ARG A 468 -11.22 -0.88 14.13
C ARG A 468 -10.26 -2.00 13.72
N SER A 469 -9.05 -1.64 13.27
CA SER A 469 -8.03 -2.63 12.93
C SER A 469 -7.67 -3.50 14.12
N LEU A 470 -7.46 -2.92 15.31
CA LEU A 470 -7.18 -3.72 16.51
C LEU A 470 -8.36 -4.59 16.92
N GLU A 471 -9.58 -4.08 16.81
CA GLU A 471 -10.79 -4.83 17.13
C GLU A 471 -10.92 -6.08 16.26
N VAL A 472 -10.86 -5.93 14.93
CA VAL A 472 -11.02 -7.09 14.03
C VAL A 472 -9.83 -8.04 14.15
N LEU A 473 -8.60 -7.53 14.28
CA LEU A 473 -7.44 -8.39 14.52
C LEU A 473 -7.58 -9.20 15.81
N SER A 474 -8.12 -8.62 16.88
CA SER A 474 -8.34 -9.35 18.14
C SER A 474 -9.40 -10.44 18.00
N LYS A 475 -10.42 -10.22 17.17
CA LYS A 475 -11.47 -11.21 16.86
C LYS A 475 -10.97 -12.34 15.95
N THR A 476 -10.11 -12.03 14.98
CA THR A 476 -9.66 -12.97 13.94
C THR A 476 -8.38 -13.74 14.33
N LEU A 477 -7.41 -13.08 14.96
CA LEU A 477 -6.10 -13.67 15.23
C LEU A 477 -6.15 -14.71 16.36
N ARG A 478 -5.99 -15.97 15.98
CA ARG A 478 -5.94 -17.11 16.89
C ARG A 478 -4.69 -17.96 16.69
N ARG A 479 -4.44 -18.84 17.67
CA ARG A 479 -3.41 -19.87 17.56
C ARG A 479 -3.70 -20.75 16.34
N ASP A 480 -2.69 -20.90 15.50
CA ASP A 480 -2.74 -21.75 14.30
C ASP A 480 -3.85 -21.41 13.30
N ILE A 481 -3.91 -20.14 12.92
CA ILE A 481 -4.93 -19.60 12.01
C ILE A 481 -5.07 -20.32 10.64
N TYR A 482 -4.02 -20.99 10.15
CA TYR A 482 -4.03 -21.78 8.89
C TYR A 482 -4.04 -23.30 9.14
N GLU A 483 -4.20 -23.76 10.38
CA GLU A 483 -4.28 -25.18 10.76
C GLU A 483 -3.15 -26.02 10.14
N LEU A 484 -1.90 -25.56 10.32
CA LEU A 484 -0.74 -26.14 9.65
C LEU A 484 -0.44 -27.53 10.22
N ARG A 485 -0.79 -28.57 9.46
CA ARG A 485 -0.65 -29.99 9.87
C ARG A 485 0.80 -30.45 10.05
N ASN A 486 1.74 -29.86 9.31
CA ASN A 486 3.14 -30.29 9.29
C ASN A 486 4.06 -29.25 9.95
N PRO A 487 4.72 -29.60 11.08
CA PRO A 487 5.75 -28.74 11.66
C PRO A 487 6.97 -28.66 10.72
N GLY A 488 7.49 -27.45 10.49
CA GLY A 488 8.70 -27.22 9.70
C GLY A 488 8.48 -26.85 8.23
N SER A 489 7.23 -26.68 7.77
CA SER A 489 6.95 -26.15 6.42
C SER A 489 7.53 -24.74 6.24
N SER A 490 8.19 -24.50 5.10
CA SER A 490 8.59 -23.14 4.71
C SER A 490 7.34 -22.31 4.42
N VAL A 491 7.36 -21.03 4.80
CA VAL A 491 6.29 -20.07 4.46
C VAL A 491 6.06 -19.99 2.96
N GLU A 492 7.12 -20.18 2.17
CA GLU A 492 7.07 -20.13 0.70
C GLU A 492 6.25 -21.27 0.10
N ASP A 493 6.10 -22.37 0.84
CA ASP A 493 5.38 -23.57 0.41
C ASP A 493 3.95 -23.62 0.96
N ILE A 494 3.54 -22.63 1.76
CA ILE A 494 2.20 -22.56 2.36
C ILE A 494 1.26 -21.78 1.45
N SER A 495 0.20 -22.44 0.99
CA SER A 495 -0.90 -21.78 0.30
C SER A 495 -1.99 -21.34 1.30
N PRO A 496 -2.60 -20.17 1.13
CA PRO A 496 -3.75 -19.76 1.94
C PRO A 496 -4.88 -20.79 1.86
N PRO A 497 -5.54 -21.14 2.98
CA PRO A 497 -6.73 -21.97 2.95
C PRO A 497 -7.88 -21.24 2.22
N ASN A 498 -8.90 -21.97 1.81
CA ASN A 498 -10.10 -21.41 1.20
C ASN A 498 -11.33 -21.71 2.08
N PRO A 499 -11.99 -20.70 2.68
CA PRO A 499 -11.68 -19.28 2.62
C PRO A 499 -10.39 -18.89 3.36
N ASP A 500 -9.72 -17.80 2.94
CA ASP A 500 -8.51 -17.29 3.62
C ASP A 500 -8.91 -16.45 4.85
N PRO A 501 -8.68 -16.93 6.08
CA PRO A 501 -9.07 -16.22 7.30
C PRO A 501 -8.27 -14.93 7.51
N LEU A 502 -7.11 -14.77 6.86
CA LEU A 502 -6.34 -13.53 6.91
C LEU A 502 -6.74 -12.55 5.80
N GLY A 503 -7.52 -12.99 4.80
CA GLY A 503 -7.91 -12.19 3.65
C GLY A 503 -8.56 -10.85 4.04
N PRO A 504 -9.63 -10.85 4.88
CA PRO A 504 -10.30 -9.62 5.31
C PRO A 504 -9.43 -8.71 6.19
N VAL A 505 -8.52 -9.26 6.99
CA VAL A 505 -7.72 -8.48 7.97
C VAL A 505 -6.31 -8.15 7.50
N LYS A 506 -5.95 -8.52 6.26
CA LYS A 506 -4.59 -8.36 5.72
C LYS A 506 -4.11 -6.92 5.79
N TYR A 507 -4.94 -5.95 5.40
CA TYR A 507 -4.61 -4.53 5.54
C TYR A 507 -4.35 -4.12 7.00
N SER A 508 -5.28 -4.45 7.91
CA SER A 508 -5.17 -4.14 9.33
C SER A 508 -3.91 -4.74 9.94
N CYS A 509 -3.58 -5.99 9.59
CA CYS A 509 -2.35 -6.67 9.99
C CYS A 509 -1.11 -5.82 9.68
N MET A 510 -1.05 -5.24 8.47
CA MET A 510 0.12 -4.52 7.97
C MET A 510 0.21 -3.05 8.45
N HIS A 511 -0.92 -2.36 8.63
CA HIS A 511 -0.94 -0.90 8.70
C HIS A 511 -1.50 -0.29 9.99
N TRP A 512 -1.98 -1.07 10.96
CA TRP A 512 -2.56 -0.52 12.19
C TRP A 512 -1.61 0.44 12.94
N ILE A 513 -0.29 0.16 12.94
CA ILE A 513 0.72 1.02 13.58
C ILE A 513 0.95 2.32 12.79
N ASP A 514 0.89 2.28 11.46
CA ASP A 514 1.04 3.49 10.65
C ASP A 514 -0.13 4.45 10.90
N HIS A 515 -1.36 3.91 11.01
CA HIS A 515 -2.53 4.69 11.37
C HIS A 515 -2.46 5.25 12.79
N LEU A 516 -2.00 4.47 13.76
CA LEU A 516 -1.74 4.97 15.12
C LEU A 516 -0.73 6.13 15.12
N GLN A 517 0.33 6.02 14.32
CA GLN A 517 1.34 7.08 14.18
C GLN A 517 0.73 8.38 13.66
N GLN A 518 -0.09 8.31 12.60
CA GLN A 518 -0.72 9.51 12.04
C GLN A 518 -1.83 10.08 12.93
N ALA A 519 -2.46 9.23 13.75
CA ALA A 519 -3.42 9.65 14.76
C ALA A 519 -2.73 10.40 15.92
N ASN A 520 -1.47 10.11 16.24
CA ASN A 520 -0.78 10.64 17.42
C ASN A 520 -0.35 12.11 17.26
N SER A 521 -1.30 13.05 17.43
CA SER A 521 -1.05 14.49 17.62
C SER A 521 -1.18 14.89 19.10
N ALA A 522 -0.71 16.09 19.47
CA ALA A 522 -0.61 16.52 20.88
C ALA A 522 -1.94 16.44 21.67
N ASP A 523 -3.08 16.62 20.99
CA ASP A 523 -4.44 16.60 21.55
C ASP A 523 -5.25 15.33 21.16
N SER A 524 -4.58 14.28 20.69
CA SER A 524 -5.26 13.11 20.12
C SER A 524 -5.68 12.04 21.13
N PRO A 525 -6.85 11.38 20.93
CA PRO A 525 -7.26 10.19 21.69
C PRO A 525 -6.24 9.04 21.64
N ALA A 526 -5.37 9.00 20.62
CA ALA A 526 -4.32 8.00 20.44
C ALA A 526 -3.33 7.89 21.62
N ARG A 527 -3.18 8.95 22.43
CA ARG A 527 -2.31 8.92 23.62
C ARG A 527 -2.81 7.97 24.71
N GLY A 528 -4.14 7.77 24.83
CA GLY A 528 -4.71 6.80 25.76
C GLY A 528 -4.41 5.36 25.34
N ASP A 529 -4.40 5.10 24.04
CA ASP A 529 -4.17 3.77 23.46
C ASP A 529 -2.76 3.22 23.72
N LEU A 530 -1.77 4.12 23.84
CA LEU A 530 -0.35 3.80 24.06
C LEU A 530 0.05 3.60 25.54
N ARG A 531 -0.85 3.93 26.49
CA ARG A 531 -0.59 3.79 27.93
C ARG A 531 -0.72 2.34 28.40
N ASP A 532 -0.24 2.08 29.61
CA ASP A 532 -0.52 0.83 30.30
C ASP A 532 -2.03 0.61 30.42
N ASN A 533 -2.45 -0.58 30.02
CA ASN A 533 -3.85 -1.02 29.89
C ASN A 533 -4.64 -0.33 28.76
N GLY A 534 -3.99 0.46 27.91
CA GLY A 534 -4.54 0.94 26.65
C GLY A 534 -4.75 -0.20 25.63
N SER A 535 -5.44 0.12 24.53
CA SER A 535 -5.80 -0.84 23.48
C SER A 535 -4.57 -1.53 22.87
N VAL A 536 -3.46 -0.81 22.71
CA VAL A 536 -2.20 -1.38 22.20
C VAL A 536 -1.61 -2.36 23.20
N HIS A 537 -1.57 -2.02 24.50
CA HIS A 537 -1.07 -2.92 25.53
C HIS A 537 -1.88 -4.21 25.60
N ALA A 538 -3.22 -4.09 25.63
CA ALA A 538 -4.12 -5.24 25.64
C ALA A 538 -3.93 -6.14 24.41
N PHE A 539 -3.85 -5.54 23.22
CA PHE A 539 -3.61 -6.27 21.98
C PHE A 539 -2.28 -7.03 22.00
N LEU A 540 -1.19 -6.36 22.38
CA LEU A 540 0.13 -7.01 22.42
C LEU A 540 0.17 -8.15 23.46
N LYS A 541 -0.42 -7.95 24.64
CA LYS A 541 -0.47 -8.96 25.68
C LYS A 541 -1.17 -10.25 25.22
N CYS A 542 -2.27 -10.12 24.47
CA CYS A 542 -3.10 -11.26 24.08
C CYS A 542 -2.78 -11.83 22.69
N HIS A 543 -2.40 -10.98 21.73
CA HIS A 543 -2.33 -11.34 20.30
C HIS A 543 -0.98 -11.09 19.64
N TYR A 544 0.06 -10.61 20.34
CA TYR A 544 1.35 -10.31 19.71
C TYR A 544 1.97 -11.49 18.94
N LEU A 545 2.00 -12.69 19.54
CA LEU A 545 2.52 -13.88 18.87
C LEU A 545 1.65 -14.33 17.70
N HIS A 546 0.33 -14.19 17.83
CA HIS A 546 -0.61 -14.49 16.74
C HIS A 546 -0.43 -13.52 15.57
N TRP A 547 -0.19 -12.24 15.86
CA TRP A 547 0.11 -11.21 14.86
C TRP A 547 1.44 -11.49 14.16
N LEU A 548 2.51 -11.85 14.88
CA LEU A 548 3.78 -12.23 14.25
C LEU A 548 3.63 -13.47 13.35
N LYS A 549 2.84 -14.46 13.77
CA LYS A 549 2.54 -15.62 12.92
C LYS A 549 1.78 -15.21 11.65
N ALA A 550 0.77 -14.34 11.77
CA ALA A 550 0.05 -13.80 10.62
C ALA A 550 0.99 -13.01 9.69
N GLN A 551 1.89 -12.19 10.22
CA GLN A 551 2.91 -11.49 9.45
C GLN A 551 3.83 -12.45 8.71
N SER A 552 4.22 -13.57 9.33
CA SER A 552 4.98 -14.61 8.67
C SER A 552 4.21 -15.22 7.51
N LEU A 553 2.94 -15.59 7.69
CA LEU A 553 2.09 -16.16 6.64
C LEU A 553 1.85 -15.18 5.47
N LEU A 554 1.75 -13.89 5.77
CA LEU A 554 1.62 -12.81 4.79
C LEU A 554 2.97 -12.39 4.17
N GLN A 555 4.07 -13.09 4.48
CA GLN A 555 5.43 -12.78 4.04
C GLN A 555 5.93 -11.37 4.44
N GLY A 556 5.35 -10.82 5.52
CA GLY A 556 5.56 -9.46 6.02
C GLY A 556 6.52 -9.34 7.22
N MET A 557 7.30 -10.38 7.55
CA MET A 557 8.18 -10.34 8.74
C MET A 557 9.19 -9.19 8.76
N PRO A 558 9.88 -8.85 7.66
CA PRO A 558 10.76 -7.67 7.64
C PRO A 558 10.02 -6.38 7.98
N GLN A 559 8.80 -6.21 7.48
CA GLN A 559 7.93 -5.07 7.72
C GLN A 559 7.47 -5.07 9.17
N ALA A 560 7.07 -6.21 9.73
CA ALA A 560 6.65 -6.34 11.13
C ALA A 560 7.73 -5.85 12.10
N VAL A 561 9.01 -6.19 11.86
CA VAL A 561 10.13 -5.69 12.66
C VAL A 561 10.23 -4.17 12.58
N LEU A 562 10.09 -3.58 11.38
CA LEU A 562 10.07 -2.12 11.21
C LEU A 562 8.87 -1.48 11.92
N LYS A 563 7.69 -2.09 11.88
CA LYS A 563 6.51 -1.58 12.60
C LYS A 563 6.72 -1.62 14.11
N MET A 564 7.33 -2.67 14.65
CA MET A 564 7.66 -2.75 16.08
C MET A 564 8.67 -1.69 16.51
N GLN A 565 9.68 -1.40 15.67
CA GLN A 565 10.59 -0.28 15.92
C GLN A 565 9.85 1.07 15.94
N LYS A 566 8.94 1.30 14.99
CA LYS A 566 8.09 2.50 14.98
C LYS A 566 7.24 2.61 16.26
N LEU A 567 6.60 1.51 16.66
CA LEU A 567 5.77 1.49 17.86
C LEU A 567 6.59 1.78 19.12
N GLN A 568 7.80 1.22 19.21
CA GLN A 568 8.72 1.51 20.31
C GLN A 568 9.04 3.01 20.40
N THR A 569 9.25 3.68 19.27
CA THR A 569 9.46 5.14 19.24
C THR A 569 8.23 5.89 19.76
N LEU A 570 7.02 5.52 19.30
CA LEU A 570 5.77 6.16 19.74
C LEU A 570 5.54 6.04 21.25
N VAL A 571 5.84 4.87 21.83
CA VAL A 571 5.68 4.61 23.27
C VAL A 571 6.69 5.40 24.10
N ARG A 572 7.90 5.66 23.59
CA ARG A 572 8.91 6.48 24.28
C ARG A 572 8.54 7.95 24.37
N ASP A 573 7.74 8.43 23.42
CA ASP A 573 7.27 9.82 23.38
C ASP A 573 6.05 10.06 24.30
N VAL A 574 5.50 9.01 24.91
CA VAL A 574 4.47 9.13 25.96
C VAL A 574 5.15 9.63 27.23
N ASP A 575 4.67 10.74 27.79
CA ASP A 575 5.21 11.28 29.04
C ASP A 575 4.85 10.39 30.23
N TRP A 576 5.75 9.46 30.55
CA TRP A 576 5.67 8.60 31.73
C TRP A 576 5.82 9.37 33.05
N ASN A 577 6.19 10.67 33.01
CA ASN A 577 6.44 11.47 34.21
C ASN A 577 5.21 12.20 34.73
N ALA A 578 4.04 12.03 34.09
CA ALA A 578 2.79 12.53 34.65
C ALA A 578 2.46 11.73 35.92
N CYS A 579 2.51 12.38 37.09
CA CYS A 579 2.05 11.79 38.35
C CYS A 579 0.61 11.30 38.18
N GLN A 580 0.40 9.98 38.19
CA GLN A 580 -0.92 9.38 37.96
C GLN A 580 -1.84 9.56 39.17
N GLN A 581 -1.29 9.46 40.38
CA GLN A 581 -2.03 9.63 41.62
C GLN A 581 -1.07 9.94 42.78
N THR A 582 -1.44 10.90 43.62
CA THR A 582 -0.75 11.18 44.90
C THR A 582 -1.52 10.51 46.03
N LEU A 583 -0.84 9.65 46.81
CA LEU A 583 -1.41 8.99 47.99
C LEU A 583 -1.20 9.89 49.22
N GLU A 584 -2.18 10.73 49.52
CA GLU A 584 -2.14 11.64 50.67
C GLU A 584 -2.61 10.94 51.95
N GLY A 585 -1.83 11.03 53.04
CA GLY A 585 -2.29 10.51 54.33
C GLY A 585 -1.21 10.31 55.39
N HIS A 586 0.07 10.19 55.02
CA HIS A 586 1.16 10.22 56.00
C HIS A 586 1.44 11.64 56.48
N SER A 587 1.71 11.80 57.77
CA SER A 587 1.99 13.12 58.38
C SER A 587 3.47 13.44 58.54
N ASP A 588 4.36 12.51 58.16
CA ASP A 588 5.81 12.68 58.12
C ASP A 588 6.42 11.93 56.93
N GLY A 589 7.73 12.07 56.70
CA GLY A 589 8.48 11.47 55.61
C GLY A 589 8.24 9.96 55.47
N VAL A 590 7.91 9.52 54.27
CA VAL A 590 7.79 8.10 53.92
C VAL A 590 9.19 7.57 53.64
N TRP A 591 9.61 6.56 54.41
CA TRP A 591 10.96 5.99 54.33
C TRP A 591 11.01 4.69 53.53
N SER A 592 9.89 3.98 53.45
CA SER A 592 9.79 2.69 52.76
C SER A 592 8.46 2.54 52.05
N VAL A 593 8.50 1.98 50.83
CA VAL A 593 7.32 1.61 50.05
C VAL A 593 7.56 0.25 49.41
N THR A 594 6.53 -0.60 49.40
CA THR A 594 6.59 -1.91 48.76
C THR A 594 5.24 -2.28 48.15
N PHE A 595 5.26 -2.95 47.01
CA PHE A 595 4.05 -3.49 46.38
C PHE A 595 3.83 -4.94 46.82
N SER A 596 2.56 -5.36 46.86
CA SER A 596 2.22 -6.77 46.89
C SER A 596 2.70 -7.45 45.60
N PRO A 597 3.01 -8.76 45.61
CA PRO A 597 3.44 -9.48 44.41
C PRO A 597 2.45 -9.43 43.24
N ASP A 598 1.16 -9.31 43.54
CA ASP A 598 0.07 -9.18 42.56
C ASP A 598 -0.18 -7.72 42.11
N GLY A 599 0.53 -6.75 42.70
CA GLY A 599 0.45 -5.32 42.39
C GLY A 599 -0.85 -4.63 42.80
N ARG A 600 -1.75 -5.31 43.52
CA ARG A 600 -3.06 -4.76 43.93
C ARG A 600 -2.99 -3.90 45.18
N GLN A 601 -1.98 -4.12 46.01
CA GLN A 601 -1.78 -3.40 47.26
C GLN A 601 -0.39 -2.78 47.29
N LEU A 602 -0.29 -1.66 47.99
CA LEU A 602 0.97 -1.00 48.32
C LEU A 602 1.02 -0.77 49.82
N ALA A 603 2.14 -1.07 50.44
CA ALA A 603 2.39 -0.72 51.83
C ALA A 603 3.46 0.37 51.92
N SER A 604 3.23 1.37 52.76
CA SER A 604 4.17 2.47 53.01
C SER A 604 4.43 2.62 54.51
N GLY A 605 5.70 2.77 54.88
CA GLY A 605 6.16 3.06 56.23
C GLY A 605 6.68 4.49 56.33
N SER A 606 6.25 5.21 57.36
CA SER A 606 6.57 6.63 57.56
C SER A 606 7.17 6.92 58.94
N GLY A 607 7.85 8.06 59.04
CA GLY A 607 8.29 8.67 60.31
C GLY A 607 7.13 9.06 61.25
N ASP A 608 5.88 9.04 60.76
CA ASP A 608 4.69 9.23 61.59
C ASP A 608 4.37 8.03 62.49
N ASN A 609 5.25 7.02 62.50
CA ASN A 609 5.15 5.77 63.25
C ASN A 609 3.97 4.88 62.80
N THR A 610 3.49 5.06 61.57
CA THR A 610 2.44 4.24 60.98
C THR A 610 2.90 3.50 59.73
N VAL A 611 2.29 2.35 59.49
CA VAL A 611 2.31 1.68 58.19
C VAL A 611 0.93 1.78 57.56
N LYS A 612 0.84 2.27 56.34
CA LYS A 612 -0.43 2.35 55.59
C LYS A 612 -0.44 1.36 54.44
N LEU A 613 -1.58 0.70 54.26
CA LEU A 613 -1.87 -0.18 53.15
C LEU A 613 -2.85 0.52 52.22
N TRP A 614 -2.51 0.54 50.94
CA TRP A 614 -3.22 1.27 49.90
C TRP A 614 -3.71 0.31 48.84
N ASP A 615 -4.91 0.58 48.33
CA ASP A 615 -5.41 -0.03 47.11
C ASP A 615 -4.79 0.69 45.91
N THR A 616 -4.10 -0.03 45.02
CA THR A 616 -3.38 0.62 43.90
C THR A 616 -4.29 1.10 42.77
N ALA A 617 -5.52 0.59 42.69
CA ALA A 617 -6.48 0.96 41.65
C ALA A 617 -7.28 2.22 42.00
N THR A 618 -7.59 2.40 43.28
CA THR A 618 -8.39 3.52 43.79
C THR A 618 -7.56 4.57 44.53
N GLY A 619 -6.34 4.21 44.98
CA GLY A 619 -5.47 4.99 45.85
C GLY A 619 -6.06 5.26 47.25
N GLN A 620 -7.08 4.50 47.65
CA GLN A 620 -7.65 4.59 48.98
C GLN A 620 -6.76 3.87 50.01
N CYS A 621 -6.58 4.49 51.17
CA CYS A 621 -5.94 3.84 52.32
C CYS A 621 -6.90 2.78 52.87
N GLN A 622 -6.60 1.50 52.62
CA GLN A 622 -7.39 0.37 53.10
C GLN A 622 -7.19 0.14 54.60
N GLN A 623 -5.97 0.34 55.10
CA GLN A 623 -5.65 0.09 56.50
C GLN A 623 -4.50 0.98 56.99
N THR A 624 -4.59 1.42 58.25
CA THR A 624 -3.48 2.07 58.98
C THR A 624 -3.12 1.18 60.15
N LEU A 625 -1.86 0.79 60.24
CA LEU A 625 -1.31 -0.02 61.33
C LEU A 625 -0.57 0.92 62.29
N GLU A 626 -1.10 1.03 63.51
CA GLU A 626 -0.57 1.84 64.60
C GLU A 626 -0.01 0.90 65.68
N GLY A 627 1.15 1.22 66.26
CA GLY A 627 1.77 0.36 67.28
C GLY A 627 3.28 0.51 67.47
N HIS A 628 3.94 1.32 66.64
CA HIS A 628 5.36 1.63 66.81
C HIS A 628 5.51 2.74 67.88
N SER A 629 6.14 2.42 69.02
CA SER A 629 6.36 3.40 70.09
C SER A 629 7.20 4.57 69.59
N SER A 630 6.93 5.78 70.11
CA SER A 630 7.36 7.11 69.63
C SER A 630 8.88 7.40 69.51
N LEU A 631 9.74 6.39 69.54
CA LEU A 631 11.19 6.48 69.37
C LEU A 631 11.70 5.62 68.20
N GLU A 632 10.83 5.00 67.40
CA GLU A 632 11.21 4.02 66.37
C GLU A 632 10.56 4.34 65.02
N ASN A 633 11.31 4.94 64.09
CA ASN A 633 10.86 5.15 62.72
C ASN A 633 10.68 3.80 62.00
N VAL A 634 9.67 3.68 61.14
CA VAL A 634 9.52 2.50 60.27
C VAL A 634 10.44 2.66 59.05
N PHE A 635 11.58 1.96 59.08
CA PHE A 635 12.59 2.03 58.02
C PHE A 635 12.38 1.05 56.87
N GLU A 636 11.65 -0.05 57.09
CA GLU A 636 11.45 -1.08 56.06
C GLU A 636 10.09 -1.78 56.25
N VAL A 637 9.34 -1.93 55.16
CA VAL A 637 8.05 -2.63 55.11
C VAL A 637 8.12 -3.74 54.06
N ALA A 638 7.63 -4.93 54.41
CA ALA A 638 7.53 -6.08 53.52
C ALA A 638 6.11 -6.69 53.57
N ILE A 639 5.61 -7.11 52.41
CA ILE A 639 4.36 -7.87 52.29
C ILE A 639 4.74 -9.30 51.94
N GLN A 640 4.31 -10.27 52.75
CA GLN A 640 4.56 -11.69 52.50
C GLN A 640 3.24 -12.47 52.52
N GLU A 641 2.99 -13.26 51.47
CA GLU A 641 1.85 -14.18 51.46
C GLU A 641 2.08 -15.37 52.42
N PRO A 642 1.02 -15.89 53.06
CA PRO A 642 1.15 -17.03 53.96
C PRO A 642 1.66 -18.25 53.19
N THR A 643 2.95 -18.56 53.37
CA THR A 643 3.54 -19.81 52.90
C THR A 643 3.50 -20.79 54.05
N GLY A 644 2.72 -21.85 53.90
CA GLY A 644 2.70 -22.93 54.88
C GLY A 644 4.02 -23.69 54.85
N ASP A 645 4.88 -23.51 55.86
CA ASP A 645 5.78 -24.58 56.33
C ASP A 645 6.29 -24.34 57.78
N PRO A 646 6.44 -25.39 58.63
CA PRO A 646 6.39 -25.30 60.09
C PRO A 646 7.75 -25.41 60.82
N MET A 647 8.89 -24.98 60.26
CA MET A 647 10.15 -25.00 61.02
C MET A 647 11.09 -23.82 60.75
N GLY A 648 11.24 -22.98 61.78
CA GLY A 648 12.57 -22.59 62.26
C GLY A 648 13.20 -21.31 61.72
N ARG A 649 12.54 -20.16 61.86
CA ARG A 649 13.23 -18.88 62.19
C ARG A 649 12.40 -18.10 63.21
N VAL A 650 12.99 -17.83 64.36
CA VAL A 650 12.38 -17.03 65.43
C VAL A 650 12.31 -15.58 64.95
N TRP A 651 11.09 -15.09 64.73
CA TRP A 651 10.78 -13.67 64.60
C TRP A 651 10.03 -13.28 65.88
N GLU A 652 10.63 -12.45 66.73
CA GLU A 652 9.99 -12.00 67.96
C GLU A 652 8.79 -11.11 67.63
N LYS A 653 7.59 -11.64 67.87
CA LYS A 653 6.31 -10.93 67.84
C LYS A 653 6.23 -9.96 69.02
N PRO A 654 5.92 -8.67 68.82
CA PRO A 654 5.12 -7.91 69.77
C PRO A 654 3.65 -8.16 69.45
N SER A 655 2.91 -8.54 70.48
CA SER A 655 1.51 -8.96 70.45
C SER A 655 0.54 -7.84 70.07
N PHE A 656 0.32 -7.62 68.78
CA PHE A 656 -0.97 -7.36 68.12
C PHE A 656 -0.64 -6.99 66.67
N ILE A 657 -1.04 -7.81 65.70
CA ILE A 657 -1.36 -7.51 64.29
C ILE A 657 -1.55 -8.88 63.61
N ALA A 658 -2.64 -9.01 62.87
CA ALA A 658 -3.11 -10.23 62.22
C ALA A 658 -2.05 -10.90 61.32
N ASP A 659 -2.22 -12.21 61.12
CA ASP A 659 -1.29 -13.21 60.55
C ASP A 659 -0.76 -12.99 59.10
N GLN A 660 -0.45 -11.76 58.66
CA GLN A 660 0.02 -11.48 57.29
C GLN A 660 1.23 -10.54 57.14
N PHE A 661 1.83 -10.01 58.22
CA PHE A 661 2.90 -9.01 58.06
C PHE A 661 4.08 -9.22 59.02
N SER A 662 5.30 -9.06 58.50
CA SER A 662 6.55 -9.11 59.26
C SER A 662 7.40 -7.88 58.90
N TYR A 663 7.96 -7.19 59.91
CA TYR A 663 8.92 -6.10 59.72
C TYR A 663 10.17 -6.33 60.57
N ARG A 664 11.29 -5.68 60.22
CA ARG A 664 12.58 -5.86 60.88
C ARG A 664 12.92 -4.65 61.74
N LYS A 665 13.17 -4.88 63.04
CA LYS A 665 13.67 -3.89 64.00
C LYS A 665 15.20 -3.80 63.87
N PHE A 666 15.76 -2.59 63.84
CA PHE A 666 17.19 -2.35 64.06
C PHE A 666 17.39 -1.42 65.25
#